data_AF-A0A7X9JIU1-F1
#
_entry.id   AF-A0A7X9JIU1-F1
#
_cell.length_a   1.000
_cell.length_b   1.000
_cell.length_c   1.000
_cell.angle_alpha   90.00
_cell.angle_beta   90.00
_cell.angle_gamma   90.00
#
_symmetry.space_group_name_H-M   'P 1'
#
loop_
_entity.id
_entity.type
_entity.pdbx_description
1 polymer ?
#
loop_
_entity_poly.entity_id
_entity_poly.type
_entity_poly.pdbx_seq_one_letter_code
_entity_poly.pdbx_strand_id
1 'polypeptide(L)'
;MNDARIVANNWFYHFAPEEKVNDSIVSATEYTYNDTAVFYIFNYSNGGYVLTSSDTRVKPVLAYSYTTWIDTSHITVETQEWLNLYGFQVCYIVANNVSSSENNDAWDNIEKNDFSYLSSTNMPALLEYYHTSRWACWTPYFNQFPCDYPSDWPAGWSTAKGEMGCVPLAMSQIMKFHKFPIHGSGSHSYTSTRYYTSSVTNQTSSVSCFNNVDFSSETYDYDNMPFRLTYCANGTPGCDDPYWGNLPDITQNQIDAVGILQYDAGVACNMQWFGVGTFCGPTNPGNAFSNYFNYLPNWRYIVPTQGTPSGYSVSFENFKELIRKDLDNLRPVFFKLGTHATVIDGYQAGDYFHICQGRGGDADGWNTFFASDGVPTLDQPGDMPPYSIYWTLAVSGTNIFAGTDNGVFLSNNYGYSWTAKNTGLTNTNVKSLALSGTNIFAGTDGGVFLSTNNGNNYTAVNNGLTNTYIKSLVISGTNIFAGTDGGVFLSTNNGSSWTAVNNGLTNTYIKSLAISGTNIFAGTDGGVFLSTNNGSSWTAVNNGLTNTYIKSLVISGTNIFAGTTGGGVFKSTDNGSSWTAVNNGFPAGSTVFSLVTVGQYIYAGTFGEGIYKTMNNGSSWAEINSSWNTFFAITHIEPNPCEINSYYTQEYLISTNGIVWDQSNSKRGIYRIYIKDGGELTINSEVSLIEGGKIIVEDGGILNIGNGGKLYNTCNTSWDGIEVNDGGILNTTGGSNIILSGNGKILIDGVFNYNEGTIIDLSDENTNIEIKGVLNIGQNANFTFTGSGYIKFSSPNWPSNNITYGTGSSVTLSGSGQSDKIIEIAQETVYMPNCTLSNGLVYMQHPNARMQAATETTTMNLDNIKFSPPGTTRTQQ
;
A
#
# COMPACT_ATOMS: atom_id res chain seq x y z
N MET A 1 -28.99 -16.42 -1.00
CA MET A 1 -28.12 -17.55 -0.56
C MET A 1 -28.07 -18.72 -1.55
N ASN A 2 -29.18 -19.28 -2.06
CA ASN A 2 -29.12 -20.40 -3.01
C ASN A 2 -28.40 -20.02 -4.32
N ASP A 3 -28.74 -18.87 -4.89
CA ASP A 3 -28.12 -18.37 -6.12
C ASP A 3 -26.62 -18.09 -5.90
N ALA A 4 -26.28 -17.44 -4.78
CA ALA A 4 -24.91 -17.25 -4.32
C ALA A 4 -24.12 -18.55 -4.19
N ARG A 5 -24.75 -19.65 -3.75
CA ARG A 5 -24.11 -20.99 -3.68
C ARG A 5 -23.84 -21.57 -5.07
N ILE A 6 -24.75 -21.36 -6.03
CA ILE A 6 -24.56 -21.79 -7.43
C ILE A 6 -23.39 -21.04 -8.04
N VAL A 7 -23.37 -19.71 -7.87
CA VAL A 7 -22.27 -18.84 -8.31
C VAL A 7 -20.94 -19.27 -7.68
N ALA A 8 -20.91 -19.53 -6.37
CA ALA A 8 -19.70 -19.99 -5.69
C ALA A 8 -19.14 -21.28 -6.30
N ASN A 9 -20.00 -22.29 -6.53
CA ASN A 9 -19.57 -23.56 -7.13
C ASN A 9 -19.10 -23.40 -8.58
N ASN A 10 -19.86 -22.69 -9.41
CA ASN A 10 -19.49 -22.48 -10.81
C ASN A 10 -18.16 -21.73 -10.90
N TRP A 11 -17.96 -20.69 -10.08
CA TRP A 11 -16.69 -19.98 -10.01
C TRP A 11 -15.54 -20.88 -9.55
N PHE A 12 -15.73 -21.60 -8.43
CA PHE A 12 -14.69 -22.46 -7.88
C PHE A 12 -14.24 -23.51 -8.89
N TYR A 13 -15.14 -24.32 -9.44
CA TYR A 13 -14.76 -25.42 -10.32
C TYR A 13 -14.28 -24.98 -11.71
N HIS A 14 -14.65 -23.79 -12.18
CA HIS A 14 -14.16 -23.30 -13.47
C HIS A 14 -12.66 -22.97 -13.44
N PHE A 15 -12.20 -22.38 -12.35
CA PHE A 15 -10.84 -21.85 -12.21
C PHE A 15 -9.95 -22.68 -11.26
N ALA A 16 -10.51 -23.64 -10.52
CA ALA A 16 -9.73 -24.45 -9.60
C ALA A 16 -8.77 -25.41 -10.34
N PRO A 17 -7.60 -25.70 -9.75
CA PRO A 17 -6.67 -26.71 -10.27
C PRO A 17 -7.31 -28.11 -10.27
N GLU A 18 -6.80 -29.02 -11.13
CA GLU A 18 -7.38 -30.35 -11.35
C GLU A 18 -7.58 -31.17 -10.06
N GLU A 19 -6.72 -31.00 -9.07
CA GLU A 19 -6.80 -31.68 -7.78
C GLU A 19 -8.01 -31.28 -6.91
N LYS A 20 -8.64 -30.15 -7.20
CA LYS A 20 -9.76 -29.56 -6.44
C LYS A 20 -11.14 -29.89 -7.00
N VAL A 21 -11.21 -30.58 -8.15
CA VAL A 21 -12.49 -30.85 -8.86
C VAL A 21 -13.49 -31.68 -8.05
N ASN A 22 -13.01 -32.43 -7.05
CA ASN A 22 -13.84 -33.25 -6.17
C ASN A 22 -14.17 -32.58 -4.82
N ASP A 23 -13.66 -31.37 -4.58
CA ASP A 23 -13.91 -30.68 -3.32
C ASP A 23 -15.35 -30.18 -3.26
N SER A 24 -15.92 -30.07 -2.06
CA SER A 24 -17.33 -29.72 -1.85
C SER A 24 -17.48 -28.73 -0.71
N ILE A 25 -18.50 -27.86 -0.74
CA ILE A 25 -18.73 -26.88 0.31
C ILE A 25 -18.95 -27.57 1.66
N VAL A 26 -18.07 -27.30 2.64
CA VAL A 26 -18.13 -27.81 4.02
C VAL A 26 -18.79 -26.84 4.99
N SER A 27 -18.77 -25.54 4.71
CA SER A 27 -19.49 -24.54 5.48
C SER A 27 -19.96 -23.38 4.60
N ALA A 28 -21.08 -22.77 5.01
CA ALA A 28 -21.67 -21.62 4.36
C ALA A 28 -22.11 -20.63 5.45
N THR A 29 -21.42 -19.51 5.54
CA THR A 29 -21.63 -18.51 6.60
C THR A 29 -22.20 -17.24 6.00
N GLU A 30 -23.31 -16.75 6.55
CA GLU A 30 -23.86 -15.42 6.22
C GLU A 30 -23.12 -14.37 7.03
N TYR A 31 -22.64 -13.32 6.36
CA TYR A 31 -22.05 -12.17 7.02
C TYR A 31 -23.02 -10.99 6.97
N THR A 32 -23.26 -10.39 8.14
CA THR A 32 -24.13 -9.23 8.29
C THR A 32 -23.35 -7.98 8.64
N TYR A 33 -23.73 -6.85 8.03
CA TYR A 33 -23.21 -5.53 8.34
C TYR A 33 -24.40 -4.63 8.69
N ASN A 34 -24.40 -4.05 9.90
CA ASN A 34 -25.55 -3.31 10.45
C ASN A 34 -26.89 -4.08 10.32
N ASP A 35 -26.91 -5.33 10.79
CA ASP A 35 -28.06 -6.26 10.72
C ASP A 35 -28.57 -6.58 9.30
N THR A 36 -27.83 -6.20 8.26
CA THR A 36 -28.15 -6.49 6.86
C THR A 36 -27.20 -7.55 6.33
N ALA A 37 -27.72 -8.65 5.76
CA ALA A 37 -26.89 -9.64 5.08
C ALA A 37 -26.25 -9.02 3.83
N VAL A 38 -24.92 -9.01 3.77
CA VAL A 38 -24.14 -8.35 2.70
C VAL A 38 -23.39 -9.32 1.78
N PHE A 39 -23.00 -10.48 2.30
CA PHE A 39 -22.35 -11.53 1.52
C PHE A 39 -22.34 -12.88 2.25
N TYR A 40 -21.97 -13.92 1.53
CA TYR A 40 -21.84 -15.29 2.01
C TYR A 40 -20.43 -15.83 1.78
N ILE A 41 -19.88 -16.51 2.78
CA ILE A 41 -18.57 -17.18 2.71
C ILE A 41 -18.81 -18.69 2.60
N PHE A 42 -18.32 -19.30 1.53
CA PHE A 42 -18.38 -20.74 1.30
C PHE A 42 -16.98 -21.35 1.38
N ASN A 43 -16.71 -22.19 2.38
CA ASN A 43 -15.44 -22.93 2.49
C ASN A 43 -15.60 -24.33 1.87
N TYR A 44 -14.57 -24.83 1.18
CA TYR A 44 -14.56 -26.11 0.45
C TYR A 44 -13.78 -27.20 1.21
N SER A 45 -14.15 -28.47 1.06
CA SER A 45 -13.39 -29.60 1.63
C SER A 45 -11.99 -29.60 1.05
N ASN A 46 -10.96 -29.90 1.83
CA ASN A 46 -9.60 -29.69 1.37
C ASN A 46 -9.45 -28.30 0.70
N GLY A 47 -10.05 -27.25 1.28
CA GLY A 47 -9.50 -25.89 1.29
C GLY A 47 -9.89 -25.04 0.12
N GLY A 48 -9.70 -23.75 0.31
CA GLY A 48 -10.29 -22.75 -0.56
C GLY A 48 -11.63 -22.25 -0.04
N TYR A 49 -11.92 -21.02 -0.42
CA TYR A 49 -13.17 -20.35 -0.11
C TYR A 49 -13.64 -19.55 -1.33
N VAL A 50 -14.94 -19.30 -1.39
CA VAL A 50 -15.52 -18.28 -2.29
C VAL A 50 -16.44 -17.38 -1.47
N LEU A 51 -16.19 -16.08 -1.54
CA LEU A 51 -16.98 -15.02 -0.94
C LEU A 51 -17.85 -14.39 -2.03
N THR A 52 -19.16 -14.54 -1.88
CA THR A 52 -20.16 -14.10 -2.87
C THR A 52 -21.08 -13.01 -2.30
N SER A 53 -21.48 -12.04 -3.11
CA SER A 53 -22.38 -10.98 -2.65
C SER A 53 -23.79 -11.50 -2.36
N SER A 54 -24.54 -10.79 -1.49
CA SER A 54 -25.95 -11.04 -1.24
C SER A 54 -26.92 -10.35 -2.22
N ASP A 55 -26.42 -9.48 -3.10
CA ASP A 55 -27.25 -8.63 -3.99
C ASP A 55 -26.71 -8.60 -5.44
N THR A 56 -27.60 -8.73 -6.43
CA THR A 56 -27.20 -8.82 -7.84
C THR A 56 -26.67 -7.51 -8.43
N ARG A 57 -26.89 -6.38 -7.75
CA ARG A 57 -26.31 -5.09 -8.12
C ARG A 57 -24.80 -5.02 -7.87
N VAL A 58 -24.25 -5.98 -7.14
CA VAL A 58 -22.85 -6.08 -6.73
C VAL A 58 -22.16 -7.17 -7.56
N LYS A 59 -20.82 -7.11 -7.70
CA LYS A 59 -20.04 -8.20 -8.28
C LYS A 59 -20.38 -9.55 -7.60
N PRO A 60 -20.60 -10.62 -8.38
CA PRO A 60 -21.06 -11.91 -7.86
C PRO A 60 -20.09 -12.56 -6.89
N VAL A 61 -18.80 -12.53 -7.21
CA VAL A 61 -17.70 -13.00 -6.36
C VAL A 61 -16.86 -11.79 -5.99
N LEU A 62 -16.57 -11.61 -4.70
CA LEU A 62 -15.74 -10.48 -4.22
C LEU A 62 -14.34 -10.95 -3.86
N ALA A 63 -14.22 -12.18 -3.35
CA ALA A 63 -12.94 -12.79 -3.02
C ALA A 63 -13.00 -14.32 -3.13
N TYR A 64 -11.86 -14.96 -3.40
CA TYR A 64 -11.74 -16.41 -3.36
C TYR A 64 -10.30 -16.87 -3.14
N SER A 65 -10.15 -18.13 -2.74
CA SER A 65 -8.87 -18.83 -2.68
C SER A 65 -9.10 -20.31 -3.01
N TYR A 66 -8.08 -20.99 -3.51
CA TYR A 66 -8.09 -22.44 -3.71
C TYR A 66 -7.32 -23.19 -2.63
N THR A 67 -6.54 -22.49 -1.82
CA THR A 67 -5.56 -23.11 -0.92
C THR A 67 -6.01 -23.05 0.53
N THR A 68 -6.52 -21.90 1.00
CA THR A 68 -6.84 -21.68 2.43
C THR A 68 -8.31 -21.43 2.69
N TRP A 69 -8.73 -21.59 3.94
CA TRP A 69 -10.07 -21.24 4.40
C TRP A 69 -10.11 -19.82 4.96
N ILE A 70 -11.32 -19.28 5.09
CA ILE A 70 -11.60 -18.25 6.09
C ILE A 70 -12.20 -18.96 7.30
N ASP A 71 -11.49 -18.98 8.44
CA ASP A 71 -12.06 -19.47 9.70
C ASP A 71 -13.11 -18.47 10.23
N THR A 72 -14.37 -18.72 9.90
CA THR A 72 -15.48 -17.86 10.32
C THR A 72 -15.79 -17.93 11.81
N SER A 73 -15.17 -18.85 12.57
CA SER A 73 -15.27 -18.89 14.02
C SER A 73 -14.27 -17.96 14.71
N HIS A 74 -13.17 -17.63 14.04
CA HIS A 74 -12.10 -16.76 14.52
C HIS A 74 -11.55 -15.90 13.37
N ILE A 75 -12.34 -14.92 12.94
CA ILE A 75 -11.91 -13.98 11.88
C ILE A 75 -10.78 -13.10 12.42
N THR A 76 -9.65 -13.11 11.73
CA THR A 76 -8.48 -12.27 12.05
C THR A 76 -8.80 -10.79 11.82
N VAL A 77 -8.08 -9.89 12.50
CA VAL A 77 -8.31 -8.44 12.35
C VAL A 77 -8.12 -8.01 10.90
N GLU A 78 -7.13 -8.58 10.23
CA GLU A 78 -6.77 -8.32 8.84
C GLU A 78 -7.88 -8.69 7.86
N THR A 79 -8.39 -9.93 7.97
CA THR A 79 -9.53 -10.38 7.17
C THR A 79 -10.77 -9.56 7.49
N GLN A 80 -10.96 -9.21 8.77
CA GLN A 80 -12.09 -8.40 9.22
C GLN A 80 -12.12 -6.99 8.58
N GLU A 81 -10.97 -6.36 8.31
CA GLU A 81 -10.89 -5.07 7.61
C GLU A 81 -11.42 -5.18 6.17
N TRP A 82 -11.06 -6.24 5.45
CA TRP A 82 -11.59 -6.52 4.11
C TRP A 82 -13.10 -6.80 4.11
N LEU A 83 -13.57 -7.64 5.05
CA LEU A 83 -14.99 -7.94 5.20
C LEU A 83 -15.79 -6.68 5.54
N ASN A 84 -15.24 -5.77 6.35
CA ASN A 84 -15.85 -4.48 6.67
C ASN A 84 -15.92 -3.56 5.45
N LEU A 85 -14.86 -3.50 4.63
CA LEU A 85 -14.83 -2.73 3.39
C LEU A 85 -15.94 -3.19 2.44
N TYR A 86 -16.03 -4.49 2.18
CA TYR A 86 -17.09 -5.05 1.33
C TYR A 86 -18.48 -4.81 1.94
N GLY A 87 -18.63 -4.99 3.26
CA GLY A 87 -19.91 -4.81 3.93
C GLY A 87 -20.44 -3.38 3.76
N PHE A 88 -19.57 -2.39 3.94
CA PHE A 88 -19.88 -0.99 3.65
C PHE A 88 -20.26 -0.76 2.19
N GLN A 89 -19.45 -1.24 1.23
CA GLN A 89 -19.68 -0.99 -0.19
C GLN A 89 -20.99 -1.62 -0.66
N VAL A 90 -21.30 -2.85 -0.23
CA VAL A 90 -22.58 -3.51 -0.50
C VAL A 90 -23.73 -2.71 0.07
N CYS A 91 -23.66 -2.31 1.35
CA CYS A 91 -24.71 -1.49 1.96
C CYS A 91 -24.90 -0.14 1.23
N TYR A 92 -23.81 0.49 0.78
CA TYR A 92 -23.88 1.72 0.00
C TYR A 92 -24.59 1.51 -1.34
N ILE A 93 -24.21 0.48 -2.10
CA ILE A 93 -24.82 0.12 -3.39
C ILE A 93 -26.33 -0.12 -3.21
N VAL A 94 -26.69 -0.93 -2.21
CA VAL A 94 -28.07 -1.29 -1.89
C VAL A 94 -28.89 -0.08 -1.48
N ALA A 95 -28.36 0.74 -0.57
CA ALA A 95 -29.06 1.90 -0.02
C ALA A 95 -29.29 3.02 -1.05
N ASN A 96 -28.34 3.21 -1.98
CA ASN A 96 -28.43 4.25 -3.01
C ASN A 96 -28.98 3.73 -4.34
N ASN A 97 -29.36 2.45 -4.40
CA ASN A 97 -29.83 1.78 -5.61
C ASN A 97 -28.87 1.97 -6.80
N VAL A 98 -27.57 1.89 -6.53
CA VAL A 98 -26.54 1.89 -7.58
C VAL A 98 -26.68 0.55 -8.30
N SER A 99 -26.93 0.58 -9.60
CA SER A 99 -27.07 -0.64 -10.41
C SER A 99 -26.11 -0.57 -11.58
N SER A 100 -25.49 -1.72 -11.87
CA SER A 100 -24.64 -1.92 -13.05
C SER A 100 -25.25 -3.06 -13.86
N SER A 101 -25.49 -2.82 -15.16
CA SER A 101 -25.88 -3.89 -16.08
C SER A 101 -24.80 -4.98 -16.16
N GLU A 102 -23.52 -4.59 -16.05
CA GLU A 102 -22.39 -5.52 -16.09
C GLU A 102 -22.40 -6.49 -14.91
N ASN A 103 -22.77 -6.04 -13.71
CA ASN A 103 -22.89 -6.93 -12.55
C ASN A 103 -24.03 -7.92 -12.73
N ASN A 104 -25.20 -7.46 -13.19
CA ASN A 104 -26.33 -8.35 -13.47
C ASN A 104 -25.97 -9.39 -14.55
N ASP A 105 -25.32 -8.96 -15.63
CA ASP A 105 -24.84 -9.86 -16.68
C ASP A 105 -23.80 -10.86 -16.15
N ALA A 106 -22.90 -10.43 -15.25
CA ALA A 106 -21.93 -11.32 -14.61
C ALA A 106 -22.58 -12.38 -13.73
N TRP A 107 -23.61 -12.04 -12.95
CA TRP A 107 -24.42 -13.02 -12.20
C TRP A 107 -25.04 -14.04 -13.15
N ASP A 108 -25.74 -13.56 -14.17
CA ASP A 108 -26.42 -14.37 -15.18
C ASP A 108 -25.46 -15.32 -15.93
N ASN A 109 -24.26 -14.84 -16.24
CA ASN A 109 -23.23 -15.60 -16.96
C ASN A 109 -22.61 -16.68 -16.07
N ILE A 110 -22.21 -16.33 -14.84
CA ILE A 110 -21.62 -17.32 -13.92
C ILE A 110 -22.63 -18.41 -13.56
N GLU A 111 -23.91 -18.06 -13.33
CA GLU A 111 -24.96 -19.06 -13.08
C GLU A 111 -25.12 -20.06 -14.23
N LYS A 112 -24.91 -19.60 -15.48
CA LYS A 112 -24.92 -20.42 -16.69
C LYS A 112 -23.56 -21.07 -17.00
N ASN A 113 -22.57 -20.92 -16.11
CA ASN A 113 -21.21 -21.42 -16.26
C ASN A 113 -20.49 -20.84 -17.50
N ASP A 114 -20.80 -19.59 -17.85
CA ASP A 114 -20.15 -18.82 -18.92
C ASP A 114 -19.19 -17.78 -18.33
N PHE A 115 -17.91 -17.90 -18.68
CA PHE A 115 -16.83 -17.04 -18.22
C PHE A 115 -16.15 -16.30 -19.39
N SER A 116 -16.74 -16.34 -20.58
CA SER A 116 -16.17 -15.73 -21.79
C SER A 116 -16.02 -14.21 -21.71
N TYR A 117 -16.69 -13.56 -20.76
CA TYR A 117 -16.61 -12.12 -20.51
C TYR A 117 -15.36 -11.70 -19.71
N LEU A 118 -14.62 -12.65 -19.12
CA LEU A 118 -13.40 -12.38 -18.37
C LEU A 118 -12.18 -12.36 -19.32
N SER A 119 -11.32 -11.34 -19.19
CA SER A 119 -10.09 -11.18 -19.99
C SER A 119 -9.06 -12.29 -19.74
N SER A 120 -8.12 -12.54 -20.66
CA SER A 120 -7.10 -13.61 -20.49
C SER A 120 -5.83 -13.20 -19.74
N THR A 121 -5.68 -11.93 -19.32
CA THR A 121 -4.45 -11.45 -18.71
C THR A 121 -4.38 -11.83 -17.23
N ASN A 122 -3.37 -12.62 -16.87
CA ASN A 122 -3.15 -13.09 -15.50
C ASN A 122 -1.66 -12.99 -15.14
N MET A 123 -1.40 -12.60 -13.89
CA MET A 123 -0.11 -12.72 -13.22
C MET A 123 -0.30 -13.63 -12.00
N PRO A 124 0.44 -14.76 -11.88
CA PRO A 124 0.32 -15.61 -10.70
C PRO A 124 0.71 -14.85 -9.43
N ALA A 125 0.30 -15.37 -8.27
CA ALA A 125 0.77 -14.88 -6.97
C ALA A 125 2.29 -15.00 -6.89
N LEU A 126 3.00 -13.91 -7.13
CA LEU A 126 4.44 -13.88 -7.33
C LEU A 126 5.18 -14.45 -6.13
N LEU A 127 4.76 -14.16 -4.90
CA LEU A 127 5.49 -14.65 -3.71
C LEU A 127 5.44 -16.17 -3.60
N GLU A 128 4.28 -16.76 -3.89
CA GLU A 128 4.03 -18.21 -3.85
C GLU A 128 4.60 -18.93 -5.08
N TYR A 129 4.31 -18.44 -6.29
CA TYR A 129 4.80 -19.00 -7.56
C TYR A 129 6.32 -19.14 -7.60
N TYR A 130 7.00 -18.13 -7.04
CA TYR A 130 8.44 -18.08 -7.00
C TYR A 130 9.06 -18.59 -5.68
N HIS A 131 8.24 -19.17 -4.80
CA HIS A 131 8.63 -19.74 -3.51
C HIS A 131 9.53 -18.81 -2.67
N THR A 132 9.20 -17.52 -2.61
CA THR A 132 10.04 -16.51 -1.94
C THR A 132 9.73 -16.38 -0.47
N SER A 133 8.46 -16.14 -0.14
CA SER A 133 8.00 -15.95 1.24
C SER A 133 6.52 -16.27 1.38
N ARG A 134 6.19 -16.98 2.45
CA ARG A 134 4.86 -17.18 3.01
C ARG A 134 5.01 -17.04 4.52
N TRP A 135 5.24 -15.79 4.93
CA TRP A 135 5.67 -15.43 6.28
C TRP A 135 4.51 -14.88 7.10
N ALA A 136 4.66 -14.91 8.42
CA ALA A 136 3.69 -14.39 9.37
C ALA A 136 4.31 -13.29 10.24
N CYS A 137 3.49 -12.38 10.79
CA CYS A 137 3.96 -11.36 11.74
C CYS A 137 4.21 -11.89 13.17
N TRP A 138 4.10 -13.21 13.37
CA TRP A 138 4.26 -13.92 14.63
C TRP A 138 5.46 -14.88 14.56
N THR A 139 5.98 -15.19 15.74
CA THR A 139 7.15 -16.04 16.05
C THR A 139 7.38 -17.27 15.17
N PRO A 140 8.62 -17.80 15.17
CA PRO A 140 9.74 -17.43 16.05
C PRO A 140 10.86 -16.87 15.16
N TYR A 141 11.75 -15.97 15.53
CA TYR A 141 12.54 -15.65 16.72
C TYR A 141 13.05 -14.18 16.45
N PHE A 142 13.55 -13.36 17.39
CA PHE A 142 14.90 -13.48 17.94
C PHE A 142 15.25 -12.53 19.09
N ASN A 143 16.37 -12.86 19.72
CA ASN A 143 17.09 -12.19 20.81
C ASN A 143 17.46 -10.71 20.59
N GLN A 144 16.96 -10.07 19.53
CA GLN A 144 17.18 -8.67 19.23
C GLN A 144 15.97 -7.78 19.51
N PHE A 145 14.83 -8.35 19.93
CA PHE A 145 13.72 -7.53 20.40
C PHE A 145 14.24 -6.65 21.55
N PRO A 146 14.30 -5.32 21.41
CA PRO A 146 15.05 -4.48 22.35
C PRO A 146 14.27 -4.22 23.64
N CYS A 147 13.03 -4.70 23.72
CA CYS A 147 12.14 -4.52 24.87
C CYS A 147 12.08 -5.76 25.74
N ASP A 148 12.61 -5.67 26.96
CA ASP A 148 12.24 -6.59 28.04
C ASP A 148 10.85 -6.23 28.55
N TYR A 149 9.91 -7.18 28.50
CA TYR A 149 8.59 -7.00 29.10
C TYR A 149 8.69 -7.08 30.64
N PRO A 150 8.21 -6.06 31.37
CA PRO A 150 8.17 -6.10 32.83
C PRO A 150 7.37 -7.30 33.36
N SER A 151 7.83 -7.92 34.44
CA SER A 151 7.14 -9.06 35.06
C SER A 151 5.76 -8.72 35.62
N ASP A 152 5.47 -7.43 35.82
CA ASP A 152 4.21 -6.90 36.30
C ASP A 152 3.29 -6.38 35.17
N TRP A 153 3.50 -6.84 33.94
CA TRP A 153 2.64 -6.54 32.81
C TRP A 153 1.25 -7.22 32.97
N PRO A 154 0.14 -6.65 32.45
CA PRO A 154 -1.20 -7.25 32.48
C PRO A 154 -1.25 -8.71 31.98
N ALA A 155 -1.95 -9.58 32.74
CA ALA A 155 -2.19 -10.97 32.32
C ALA A 155 -3.04 -11.02 31.03
N GLY A 156 -2.68 -11.92 30.10
CA GLY A 156 -3.22 -11.97 28.73
C GLY A 156 -2.34 -11.30 27.68
N TRP A 157 -1.30 -10.58 28.13
CA TRP A 157 -0.27 -9.95 27.30
C TRP A 157 1.13 -10.45 27.66
N SER A 158 1.21 -11.47 28.53
CA SER A 158 2.41 -11.92 29.19
C SER A 158 2.99 -13.15 28.48
N THR A 159 4.29 -13.08 28.18
CA THR A 159 5.28 -14.15 27.89
C THR A 159 5.66 -14.48 26.44
N ALA A 160 4.97 -13.96 25.42
CA ALA A 160 5.43 -14.07 24.04
C ALA A 160 6.22 -12.81 23.64
N LYS A 161 7.45 -12.98 23.11
CA LYS A 161 8.21 -11.91 22.44
C LYS A 161 7.28 -11.23 21.42
N GLY A 162 7.27 -9.89 21.37
CA GLY A 162 6.22 -9.12 20.67
C GLY A 162 6.09 -9.40 19.17
N GLU A 163 4.91 -9.10 18.61
CA GLU A 163 4.64 -9.15 17.17
C GLU A 163 5.56 -8.23 16.38
N MET A 164 6.05 -8.70 15.23
CA MET A 164 6.93 -7.85 14.41
C MET A 164 6.16 -6.69 13.75
N GLY A 165 4.84 -6.84 13.60
CA GLY A 165 3.98 -5.90 12.91
C GLY A 165 3.86 -6.15 11.41
N CYS A 166 2.73 -5.75 10.85
CA CYS A 166 2.36 -6.01 9.46
C CYS A 166 3.19 -5.22 8.43
N VAL A 167 3.64 -4.00 8.79
CA VAL A 167 4.47 -3.15 7.91
C VAL A 167 5.85 -3.76 7.61
N PRO A 168 6.69 -4.10 8.60
CA PRO A 168 8.01 -4.70 8.34
C PRO A 168 7.90 -6.06 7.70
N LEU A 169 6.83 -6.82 8.00
CA LEU A 169 6.54 -8.05 7.29
C LEU A 169 6.36 -7.80 5.79
N ALA A 170 5.43 -6.92 5.40
CA ALA A 170 5.19 -6.60 4.00
C ALA A 170 6.45 -6.07 3.29
N MET A 171 7.21 -5.20 3.95
CA MET A 171 8.49 -4.71 3.42
C MET A 171 9.50 -5.85 3.24
N SER A 172 9.66 -6.73 4.24
CA SER A 172 10.61 -7.84 4.21
C SER A 172 10.27 -8.86 3.12
N GLN A 173 8.99 -9.12 2.86
CA GLN A 173 8.55 -10.00 1.77
C GLN A 173 8.91 -9.42 0.41
N ILE A 174 8.73 -8.10 0.22
CA ILE A 174 9.16 -7.40 -1.01
C ILE A 174 10.68 -7.45 -1.17
N MET A 175 11.44 -7.15 -0.11
CA MET A 175 12.91 -7.23 -0.13
C MET A 175 13.42 -8.65 -0.41
N LYS A 176 12.79 -9.66 0.21
CA LYS A 176 13.08 -11.07 -0.03
C LYS A 176 12.75 -11.49 -1.46
N PHE A 177 11.66 -10.97 -2.03
CA PHE A 177 11.29 -11.24 -3.41
C PHE A 177 12.36 -10.73 -4.38
N HIS A 178 12.88 -9.52 -4.15
CA HIS A 178 13.98 -8.94 -4.92
C HIS A 178 15.35 -9.54 -4.56
N LYS A 179 15.49 -10.17 -3.38
CA LYS A 179 16.77 -10.49 -2.74
C LYS A 179 17.70 -9.26 -2.66
N PHE A 180 17.14 -8.12 -2.25
CA PHE A 180 17.84 -6.83 -2.24
C PHE A 180 17.39 -5.93 -1.07
N PRO A 181 18.32 -5.19 -0.42
CA PRO A 181 19.75 -5.08 -0.73
C PRO A 181 20.63 -6.10 -0.01
N ILE A 182 21.89 -6.27 -0.40
CA ILE A 182 22.86 -7.07 0.40
C ILE A 182 23.23 -6.32 1.69
N HIS A 183 23.47 -5.00 1.56
CA HIS A 183 23.73 -4.06 2.64
C HIS A 183 22.83 -2.85 2.46
N GLY A 184 22.31 -2.29 3.54
CA GLY A 184 21.59 -1.03 3.47
C GLY A 184 22.54 0.18 3.47
N SER A 185 21.99 1.37 3.76
CA SER A 185 22.76 2.62 3.86
C SER A 185 22.41 3.40 5.11
N GLY A 186 23.44 4.03 5.68
CA GLY A 186 23.32 4.87 6.86
C GLY A 186 22.89 4.10 8.11
N SER A 187 22.38 4.85 9.09
CA SER A 187 21.91 4.31 10.36
C SER A 187 20.67 5.06 10.83
N HIS A 188 19.88 4.43 11.70
CA HIS A 188 18.71 5.04 12.31
C HIS A 188 18.52 4.58 13.75
N SER A 189 18.06 5.49 14.60
CA SER A 189 17.74 5.18 15.99
C SER A 189 16.57 6.00 16.52
N TYR A 190 15.80 5.41 17.42
CA TYR A 190 14.68 6.05 18.11
C TYR A 190 14.32 5.27 19.38
N THR A 191 13.62 5.94 20.30
CA THR A 191 13.08 5.29 21.49
C THR A 191 11.58 5.08 21.34
N SER A 192 11.11 3.84 21.46
CA SER A 192 9.69 3.53 21.59
C SER A 192 9.30 3.52 23.06
N THR A 193 8.23 4.23 23.45
CA THR A 193 7.73 4.26 24.83
C THR A 193 6.26 3.85 24.90
N ARG A 194 5.92 2.88 25.74
CA ARG A 194 4.53 2.50 26.04
C ARG A 194 4.25 2.58 27.52
N TYR A 195 3.14 3.25 27.84
CA TYR A 195 2.57 3.27 29.17
C TYR A 195 1.64 2.07 29.36
N TYR A 196 1.74 1.40 30.51
CA TYR A 196 0.90 0.27 30.88
C TYR A 196 0.49 0.38 32.35
N THR A 197 -0.62 -0.25 32.70
CA THR A 197 -1.04 -0.38 34.09
C THR A 197 -0.47 -1.68 34.65
N SER A 198 0.36 -1.59 35.69
CA SER A 198 0.99 -2.74 36.34
C SER A 198 -0.08 -3.69 36.91
N SER A 199 0.00 -4.98 36.57
CA SER A 199 -0.86 -6.04 37.10
C SER A 199 -0.66 -6.32 38.59
N VAL A 200 0.46 -5.86 39.15
CA VAL A 200 0.82 -6.04 40.56
C VAL A 200 0.44 -4.80 41.38
N THR A 201 0.71 -3.61 40.88
CA THR A 201 0.57 -2.36 41.66
C THR A 201 -0.65 -1.53 41.29
N ASN A 202 -1.32 -1.83 40.17
CA ASN A 202 -2.38 -0.99 39.57
C ASN A 202 -1.95 0.47 39.32
N GLN A 203 -0.64 0.75 39.30
CA GLN A 203 -0.09 2.05 38.94
C GLN A 203 0.32 2.07 37.47
N THR A 204 0.31 3.26 36.87
CA THR A 204 0.81 3.49 35.52
C THR A 204 2.34 3.47 35.54
N SER A 205 2.91 2.52 34.80
CA SER A 205 4.33 2.39 34.52
C SER A 205 4.58 2.62 33.04
N SER A 206 5.85 2.82 32.64
CA SER A 206 6.24 2.90 31.23
C SER A 206 7.38 1.96 30.93
N VAL A 207 7.31 1.27 29.80
CA VAL A 207 8.46 0.58 29.21
C VAL A 207 8.97 1.43 28.05
N SER A 208 10.28 1.65 27.99
CA SER A 208 10.94 2.35 26.89
C SER A 208 12.04 1.48 26.32
N CYS A 209 12.14 1.42 25.01
CA CYS A 209 13.11 0.59 24.31
C CYS A 209 13.87 1.46 23.31
N PHE A 210 15.19 1.42 23.39
CA PHE A 210 16.05 2.09 22.42
C PHE A 210 16.28 1.15 21.25
N ASN A 211 15.89 1.60 20.05
CA ASN A 211 16.07 0.88 18.81
C ASN A 211 17.16 1.57 18.02
N ASN A 212 18.12 0.81 17.49
CA ASN A 212 19.24 1.34 16.71
C ASN A 212 19.73 0.29 15.72
N VAL A 213 19.86 0.68 14.46
CA VAL A 213 20.40 -0.14 13.37
C VAL A 213 21.38 0.70 12.56
N ASP A 214 22.53 0.12 12.25
CA ASP A 214 23.47 0.65 11.25
C ASP A 214 23.37 -0.21 9.99
N PHE A 215 22.43 0.17 9.11
CA PHE A 215 22.10 -0.56 7.89
C PHE A 215 23.31 -0.73 6.96
N SER A 216 24.28 0.19 7.02
CA SER A 216 25.51 0.09 6.23
C SER A 216 26.45 -1.05 6.66
N SER A 217 26.29 -1.52 7.89
CA SER A 217 27.06 -2.63 8.46
C SER A 217 26.32 -3.97 8.44
N GLU A 218 25.00 -3.95 8.21
CA GLU A 218 24.16 -5.14 8.16
C GLU A 218 24.34 -5.90 6.85
N THR A 219 24.26 -7.22 6.91
CA THR A 219 24.35 -8.10 5.72
C THR A 219 23.15 -9.03 5.68
N TYR A 220 22.29 -8.88 4.67
CA TYR A 220 21.05 -9.66 4.56
C TYR A 220 21.29 -10.97 3.81
N ASP A 221 21.26 -12.10 4.54
CA ASP A 221 21.46 -13.43 3.98
C ASP A 221 20.16 -14.02 3.42
N TYR A 222 19.77 -13.57 2.23
CA TYR A 222 18.54 -14.04 1.58
C TYR A 222 18.55 -15.53 1.25
N ASP A 223 19.70 -16.18 1.11
CA ASP A 223 19.74 -17.60 0.76
C ASP A 223 19.43 -18.49 1.98
N ASN A 224 19.69 -17.99 3.19
CA ASN A 224 19.23 -18.63 4.43
C ASN A 224 17.77 -18.28 4.81
N MET A 225 17.09 -17.35 4.14
CA MET A 225 15.67 -17.07 4.42
C MET A 225 14.76 -18.09 3.69
N PRO A 226 14.04 -19.00 4.37
CA PRO A 226 13.24 -20.03 3.72
C PRO A 226 11.90 -19.49 3.23
N PHE A 227 11.25 -20.22 2.32
CA PHE A 227 9.91 -19.89 1.85
C PHE A 227 8.89 -19.77 3.00
N ARG A 228 8.94 -20.67 3.99
CA ARG A 228 8.03 -20.69 5.13
C ARG A 228 8.78 -20.94 6.45
N LEU A 229 8.29 -20.34 7.53
CA LEU A 229 8.75 -20.57 8.91
C LEU A 229 7.72 -21.49 9.59
N THR A 230 8.17 -22.54 10.28
CA THR A 230 7.36 -23.71 10.70
C THR A 230 6.48 -23.50 11.94
N TYR A 231 5.67 -22.44 12.03
CA TYR A 231 4.84 -22.16 13.21
C TYR A 231 3.47 -21.56 12.88
N CYS A 232 2.42 -22.09 13.50
CA CYS A 232 1.05 -21.58 13.33
C CYS A 232 0.80 -20.26 14.05
N ALA A 233 -0.31 -19.61 13.69
CA ALA A 233 -0.87 -18.39 14.29
C ALA A 233 -0.98 -18.39 15.83
N ASN A 234 -0.91 -19.56 16.48
CA ASN A 234 -0.99 -19.72 17.94
C ASN A 234 0.36 -20.04 18.62
N GLY A 235 1.49 -20.00 17.90
CA GLY A 235 2.83 -20.23 18.47
C GLY A 235 3.17 -21.69 18.80
N THR A 236 2.32 -22.64 18.40
CA THR A 236 2.60 -24.08 18.58
C THR A 236 3.48 -24.61 17.44
N PRO A 237 4.58 -25.34 17.73
CA PRO A 237 5.31 -26.09 16.70
C PRO A 237 4.42 -27.19 16.10
N GLY A 238 4.55 -27.43 14.79
CA GLY A 238 4.01 -28.63 14.15
C GLY A 238 2.51 -28.65 13.90
N CYS A 239 1.94 -27.55 13.40
CA CYS A 239 0.61 -27.62 12.81
C CYS A 239 0.72 -28.12 11.37
N ASP A 240 0.20 -29.32 11.14
CA ASP A 240 -0.05 -29.84 9.82
C ASP A 240 -1.02 -28.90 9.09
N ASP A 241 -0.49 -28.14 8.14
CA ASP A 241 -1.29 -27.63 7.04
C ASP A 241 -1.78 -28.87 6.25
N PRO A 242 -3.10 -29.13 6.15
CA PRO A 242 -3.64 -30.36 5.55
C PRO A 242 -3.23 -30.60 4.09
N TYR A 243 -2.61 -29.63 3.42
CA TYR A 243 -2.38 -29.59 1.97
C TYR A 243 -0.91 -29.79 1.62
N TRP A 244 -0.02 -29.41 2.52
CA TRP A 244 1.41 -29.32 2.21
C TRP A 244 2.29 -30.22 3.08
N GLY A 245 1.66 -31.08 3.89
CA GLY A 245 2.29 -32.16 4.66
C GLY A 245 3.28 -31.70 5.74
N ASN A 246 3.92 -32.68 6.39
CA ASN A 246 4.96 -32.44 7.40
C ASN A 246 6.12 -31.63 6.82
N LEU A 247 6.47 -30.57 7.52
CA LEU A 247 7.57 -29.66 7.19
C LEU A 247 8.91 -30.16 7.76
N PRO A 248 10.04 -30.06 7.04
CA PRO A 248 11.36 -30.27 7.63
C PRO A 248 11.66 -29.23 8.73
N ASP A 249 12.48 -29.62 9.71
CA ASP A 249 12.91 -28.77 10.81
C ASP A 249 13.64 -27.52 10.28
N ILE A 250 13.26 -26.33 10.78
CA ILE A 250 13.90 -25.06 10.47
C ILE A 250 15.09 -24.80 11.41
N THR A 251 16.21 -24.32 10.88
CA THR A 251 17.41 -24.02 11.67
C THR A 251 17.35 -22.63 12.30
N GLN A 252 18.07 -22.41 13.40
CA GLN A 252 18.17 -21.09 14.04
C GLN A 252 18.67 -20.01 13.07
N ASN A 253 19.72 -20.30 12.29
CA ASN A 253 20.29 -19.38 11.31
C ASN A 253 19.27 -18.90 10.26
N GLN A 254 18.41 -19.80 9.78
CA GLN A 254 17.38 -19.46 8.79
C GLN A 254 16.36 -18.48 9.34
N ILE A 255 16.07 -18.64 10.61
CA ILE A 255 15.16 -17.74 11.28
C ILE A 255 15.88 -16.41 11.55
N ASP A 256 17.15 -16.43 11.97
CA ASP A 256 17.93 -15.22 12.31
C ASP A 256 17.95 -14.30 11.10
N ALA A 257 18.16 -14.88 9.92
CA ALA A 257 18.12 -14.16 8.65
C ALA A 257 16.79 -13.42 8.42
N VAL A 258 15.64 -14.08 8.62
CA VAL A 258 14.32 -13.42 8.45
C VAL A 258 14.09 -12.37 9.54
N GLY A 259 14.46 -12.69 10.79
CA GLY A 259 14.28 -11.81 11.95
C GLY A 259 15.06 -10.49 11.83
N ILE A 260 16.33 -10.55 11.39
CA ILE A 260 17.18 -9.36 11.17
C ILE A 260 16.53 -8.45 10.12
N LEU A 261 16.15 -9.00 8.97
CA LEU A 261 15.52 -8.20 7.89
C LEU A 261 14.22 -7.52 8.35
N GLN A 262 13.38 -8.23 9.11
CA GLN A 262 12.13 -7.67 9.63
C GLN A 262 12.36 -6.63 10.72
N TYR A 263 13.33 -6.85 11.62
CA TYR A 263 13.67 -5.90 12.67
C TYR A 263 14.17 -4.59 12.06
N ASP A 264 15.11 -4.67 11.13
CA ASP A 264 15.67 -3.52 10.42
C ASP A 264 14.60 -2.76 9.65
N ALA A 265 13.71 -3.47 8.94
CA ALA A 265 12.56 -2.86 8.26
C ALA A 265 11.64 -2.12 9.24
N GLY A 266 11.46 -2.65 10.45
CA GLY A 266 10.68 -2.01 11.51
C GLY A 266 11.40 -0.78 12.08
N VAL A 267 12.72 -0.85 12.29
CA VAL A 267 13.51 0.28 12.77
C VAL A 267 13.49 1.42 11.76
N ALA A 268 13.71 1.14 10.48
CA ALA A 268 13.61 2.10 9.38
C ALA A 268 12.24 2.84 9.33
N CYS A 269 11.22 2.22 9.92
CA CYS A 269 9.84 2.68 9.97
C CYS A 269 9.42 3.26 11.35
N ASN A 270 10.34 3.46 12.30
CA ASN A 270 10.01 3.89 13.66
C ASN A 270 8.94 3.01 14.35
N MET A 271 9.01 1.70 14.13
CA MET A 271 8.04 0.74 14.64
C MET A 271 7.87 0.82 16.17
N GLN A 272 6.63 0.87 16.64
CA GLN A 272 6.32 0.83 18.07
C GLN A 272 6.13 -0.63 18.55
N TRP A 273 7.21 -1.23 19.07
CA TRP A 273 7.31 -2.66 19.40
C TRP A 273 6.61 -3.05 20.71
N PHE A 274 5.29 -3.19 20.68
CA PHE A 274 4.51 -3.50 21.87
C PHE A 274 3.38 -4.50 21.63
N GLY A 275 3.67 -5.81 21.66
CA GLY A 275 2.66 -6.85 21.87
C GLY A 275 1.57 -6.90 20.80
N VAL A 276 0.48 -6.14 20.96
CA VAL A 276 -0.59 -5.93 19.97
C VAL A 276 -0.75 -4.43 19.65
N GLY A 277 -1.00 -4.13 18.38
CA GLY A 277 -1.16 -2.75 17.86
C GLY A 277 0.18 -2.08 17.53
N THR A 278 1.14 -2.84 17.00
CA THR A 278 2.39 -2.29 16.49
C THR A 278 2.11 -1.45 15.24
N PHE A 279 2.49 -0.17 15.27
CA PHE A 279 2.35 0.73 14.13
C PHE A 279 3.71 1.31 13.77
N CYS A 280 3.98 1.36 12.46
CA CYS A 280 5.02 2.21 11.89
C CYS A 280 4.71 3.66 12.27
N GLY A 281 5.72 4.40 12.73
CA GLY A 281 5.58 5.82 13.08
C GLY A 281 5.22 6.70 11.86
N PRO A 282 5.43 8.03 11.91
CA PRO A 282 5.03 8.93 10.82
C PRO A 282 5.79 8.73 9.50
N THR A 283 6.73 7.79 9.44
CA THR A 283 7.56 7.49 8.27
C THR A 283 6.82 6.62 7.26
N ASN A 284 6.62 7.14 6.05
CA ASN A 284 6.11 6.38 4.91
C ASN A 284 7.06 5.21 4.56
N PRO A 285 6.58 3.95 4.46
CA PRO A 285 7.42 2.80 4.09
C PRO A 285 8.22 2.97 2.80
N GLY A 286 7.72 3.75 1.84
CA GLY A 286 8.45 4.10 0.62
C GLY A 286 9.77 4.83 0.91
N ASN A 287 9.74 5.80 1.84
CA ASN A 287 10.97 6.47 2.29
C ASN A 287 11.94 5.50 2.95
N ALA A 288 11.44 4.51 3.70
CA ALA A 288 12.30 3.55 4.36
C ALA A 288 13.08 2.71 3.33
N PHE A 289 12.40 2.24 2.27
CA PHE A 289 13.05 1.57 1.14
C PHE A 289 14.18 2.40 0.53
N SER A 290 13.94 3.69 0.24
CA SER A 290 14.94 4.52 -0.41
C SER A 290 16.04 5.04 0.51
N ASN A 291 15.72 5.35 1.77
CA ASN A 291 16.68 5.98 2.69
C ASN A 291 17.64 4.98 3.32
N TYR A 292 17.20 3.74 3.52
CA TYR A 292 17.96 2.75 4.30
C TYR A 292 18.24 1.46 3.54
N PHE A 293 17.45 1.12 2.51
CA PHE A 293 17.57 -0.15 1.79
C PHE A 293 17.96 0.01 0.31
N ASN A 294 18.43 1.19 -0.08
CA ASN A 294 18.99 1.47 -1.41
C ASN A 294 18.02 1.16 -2.56
N TYR A 295 16.72 1.31 -2.34
CA TYR A 295 15.76 1.36 -3.44
C TYR A 295 15.74 2.76 -4.07
N LEU A 296 15.27 2.85 -5.32
CA LEU A 296 15.10 4.13 -5.98
C LEU A 296 14.11 5.03 -5.22
N PRO A 297 14.36 6.35 -5.12
CA PRO A 297 13.48 7.28 -4.40
C PRO A 297 12.23 7.69 -5.21
N ASN A 298 11.97 7.04 -6.34
CA ASN A 298 10.88 7.35 -7.27
C ASN A 298 9.61 6.51 -7.03
N TRP A 299 9.56 5.75 -5.93
CA TRP A 299 8.35 5.09 -5.44
C TRP A 299 7.18 6.08 -5.37
N ARG A 300 5.96 5.58 -5.51
CA ARG A 300 4.74 6.40 -5.58
C ARG A 300 3.74 5.93 -4.56
N TYR A 301 3.37 6.83 -3.66
CA TYR A 301 2.23 6.65 -2.77
C TYR A 301 0.95 7.03 -3.50
N ILE A 302 0.03 6.07 -3.66
CA ILE A 302 -1.22 6.27 -4.41
C ILE A 302 -2.44 5.90 -3.56
N VAL A 303 -3.48 6.73 -3.65
CA VAL A 303 -4.76 6.54 -2.96
C VAL A 303 -5.90 6.57 -3.98
N PRO A 304 -6.80 5.59 -4.01
CA PRO A 304 -7.93 5.62 -4.95
C PRO A 304 -8.96 6.70 -4.55
N THR A 305 -9.48 7.46 -5.52
CA THR A 305 -10.54 8.47 -5.32
C THR A 305 -11.60 8.43 -6.42
N GLN A 306 -12.85 8.76 -6.03
CA GLN A 306 -13.98 8.99 -6.95
C GLN A 306 -13.97 10.44 -7.51
N GLY A 307 -13.30 11.37 -6.83
CA GLY A 307 -13.23 12.79 -7.20
C GLY A 307 -12.16 13.09 -8.25
N THR A 308 -11.97 14.38 -8.57
CA THR A 308 -10.85 14.80 -9.42
C THR A 308 -9.53 14.51 -8.70
N PRO A 309 -8.61 13.73 -9.31
CA PRO A 309 -7.32 13.43 -8.70
C PRO A 309 -6.55 14.70 -8.32
N SER A 310 -6.06 14.74 -7.09
CA SER A 310 -5.13 15.76 -6.57
C SER A 310 -4.12 15.17 -5.60
N GLY A 311 -2.90 15.71 -5.58
CA GLY A 311 -1.81 15.19 -4.76
C GLY A 311 -1.51 13.72 -5.06
N TYR A 312 -1.64 12.86 -4.05
CA TYR A 312 -1.41 11.41 -4.15
C TYR A 312 -2.62 10.61 -4.62
N SER A 313 -3.77 11.24 -4.80
CA SER A 313 -4.98 10.53 -5.21
C SER A 313 -4.98 10.23 -6.71
N VAL A 314 -5.52 9.09 -7.09
CA VAL A 314 -5.66 8.62 -8.48
C VAL A 314 -7.07 8.06 -8.70
N SER A 315 -7.56 8.03 -9.93
CA SER A 315 -8.83 7.36 -10.24
C SER A 315 -8.75 5.87 -9.91
N PHE A 316 -9.89 5.22 -9.68
CA PHE A 316 -9.93 3.78 -9.40
C PHE A 316 -9.30 2.92 -10.51
N GLU A 317 -9.51 3.29 -11.77
CA GLU A 317 -8.87 2.62 -12.90
C GLU A 317 -7.36 2.81 -12.89
N ASN A 318 -6.88 4.04 -12.67
CA ASN A 318 -5.44 4.30 -12.59
C ASN A 318 -4.80 3.58 -11.38
N PHE A 319 -5.52 3.43 -10.27
CA PHE A 319 -5.06 2.67 -9.12
C PHE A 319 -4.78 1.21 -9.50
N LYS A 320 -5.75 0.54 -10.15
CA LYS A 320 -5.63 -0.84 -10.64
C LYS A 320 -4.51 -0.97 -11.70
N GLU A 321 -4.46 -0.06 -12.68
CA GLU A 321 -3.47 -0.04 -13.76
C GLU A 321 -2.03 0.11 -13.26
N LEU A 322 -1.79 1.01 -12.29
CA LEU A 322 -0.46 1.22 -11.73
C LEU A 322 0.02 -0.02 -10.96
N ILE A 323 -0.87 -0.70 -10.25
CA ILE A 323 -0.55 -1.97 -9.58
C ILE A 323 -0.23 -3.06 -10.61
N ARG A 324 -1.07 -3.25 -11.65
CA ARG A 324 -0.80 -4.21 -12.72
C ARG A 324 0.54 -3.97 -13.38
N LYS A 325 0.83 -2.72 -13.73
CA LYS A 325 2.11 -2.34 -14.36
C LYS A 325 3.31 -2.74 -13.51
N ASP A 326 3.23 -2.62 -12.18
CA ASP A 326 4.30 -3.08 -11.31
C ASP A 326 4.41 -4.59 -11.26
N LEU A 327 3.29 -5.30 -11.14
CA LEU A 327 3.26 -6.75 -11.15
C LEU A 327 3.80 -7.32 -12.48
N ASP A 328 3.46 -6.71 -13.62
CA ASP A 328 4.00 -7.03 -14.95
C ASP A 328 5.52 -6.83 -15.04
N ASN A 329 6.06 -5.93 -14.21
CA ASN A 329 7.50 -5.73 -14.06
C ASN A 329 8.10 -6.56 -12.90
N LEU A 330 7.39 -7.58 -12.40
CA LEU A 330 7.77 -8.40 -11.26
C LEU A 330 8.11 -7.56 -10.01
N ARG A 331 7.30 -6.53 -9.73
CA ARG A 331 7.42 -5.72 -8.52
C ARG A 331 6.18 -5.94 -7.64
N PRO A 332 6.26 -6.77 -6.60
CA PRO A 332 5.19 -6.87 -5.61
C PRO A 332 4.96 -5.51 -4.94
N VAL A 333 3.69 -5.18 -4.72
CA VAL A 333 3.26 -3.85 -4.30
C VAL A 333 2.94 -3.86 -2.81
N PHE A 334 3.54 -2.92 -2.07
CA PHE A 334 3.15 -2.70 -0.68
C PHE A 334 1.75 -2.10 -0.63
N PHE A 335 0.87 -2.69 0.17
CA PHE A 335 -0.50 -2.27 0.31
C PHE A 335 -0.86 -2.12 1.79
N LYS A 336 -1.72 -1.16 2.10
CA LYS A 336 -2.28 -1.02 3.46
C LYS A 336 -3.77 -0.77 3.36
N LEU A 337 -4.56 -1.51 4.14
CA LEU A 337 -6.00 -1.35 4.32
C LEU A 337 -6.29 -1.10 5.80
N GLY A 338 -6.83 0.09 6.11
CA GLY A 338 -7.16 0.45 7.49
C GLY A 338 -5.91 0.43 8.37
N THR A 339 -5.89 -0.48 9.35
CA THR A 339 -4.73 -0.68 10.25
C THR A 339 -3.71 -1.70 9.74
N HIS A 340 -4.05 -2.51 8.73
CA HIS A 340 -3.25 -3.65 8.29
C HIS A 340 -2.44 -3.39 7.02
N ALA A 341 -1.17 -3.79 7.00
CA ALA A 341 -0.29 -3.73 5.84
C ALA A 341 0.05 -5.13 5.31
N THR A 342 0.10 -5.26 3.99
CA THR A 342 0.17 -6.53 3.25
C THR A 342 0.86 -6.30 1.89
N VAL A 343 1.01 -7.36 1.10
CA VAL A 343 1.61 -7.31 -0.24
C VAL A 343 0.55 -7.73 -1.25
N ILE A 344 0.40 -6.93 -2.30
CA ILE A 344 -0.27 -7.36 -3.54
C ILE A 344 0.81 -7.92 -4.46
N ASP A 345 0.67 -9.17 -4.86
CA ASP A 345 1.72 -9.88 -5.60
C ASP A 345 1.19 -10.64 -6.83
N GLY A 346 -0.07 -10.45 -7.23
CA GLY A 346 -0.60 -11.08 -8.43
C GLY A 346 -1.90 -10.43 -8.87
N TYR A 347 -2.34 -10.71 -10.09
CA TYR A 347 -3.68 -10.33 -10.55
C TYR A 347 -4.28 -11.38 -11.50
N GLN A 348 -5.59 -11.46 -11.52
CA GLN A 348 -6.37 -12.32 -12.39
C GLN A 348 -7.45 -11.50 -13.13
N ALA A 349 -7.96 -12.09 -14.20
CA ALA A 349 -9.08 -11.61 -14.97
C ALA A 349 -10.25 -11.13 -14.09
N GLY A 350 -10.87 -10.00 -14.42
CA GLY A 350 -12.04 -9.48 -13.68
C GLY A 350 -11.71 -8.59 -12.48
N ASP A 351 -10.53 -7.96 -12.47
CA ASP A 351 -10.04 -7.07 -11.39
C ASP A 351 -9.79 -7.77 -10.04
N TYR A 352 -9.38 -9.03 -10.06
CA TYR A 352 -8.94 -9.72 -8.85
C TYR A 352 -7.44 -9.55 -8.66
N PHE A 353 -7.03 -9.21 -7.45
CA PHE A 353 -5.64 -9.04 -7.06
C PHE A 353 -5.33 -10.02 -5.95
N HIS A 354 -4.19 -10.71 -6.04
CA HIS A 354 -3.76 -11.61 -4.99
C HIS A 354 -3.24 -10.79 -3.80
N ILE A 355 -3.74 -11.09 -2.61
CA ILE A 355 -3.38 -10.43 -1.35
C ILE A 355 -2.69 -11.45 -0.45
N CYS A 356 -1.42 -11.24 -0.16
CA CYS A 356 -0.68 -12.03 0.83
C CYS A 356 -0.82 -11.41 2.22
N GLN A 357 -1.75 -11.92 3.03
CA GLN A 357 -2.19 -11.33 4.30
C GLN A 357 -1.08 -11.22 5.35
N GLY A 358 0.03 -11.94 5.17
CA GLY A 358 1.13 -11.94 6.13
C GLY A 358 0.83 -12.78 7.37
N ARG A 359 0.12 -13.90 7.18
CA ARG A 359 -0.26 -14.86 8.24
C ARG A 359 0.19 -16.29 7.92
N GLY A 360 1.30 -16.44 7.21
CA GLY A 360 1.77 -17.77 6.79
C GLY A 360 0.84 -18.43 5.76
N GLY A 361 0.09 -17.62 5.01
CA GLY A 361 -0.87 -18.04 3.97
C GLY A 361 -2.33 -18.07 4.38
N ASP A 362 -2.62 -17.95 5.68
CA ASP A 362 -4.00 -17.91 6.15
C ASP A 362 -4.76 -16.71 5.55
N ALA A 363 -5.94 -16.99 4.99
CA ALA A 363 -6.77 -16.06 4.21
C ALA A 363 -6.10 -15.37 2.99
N ASP A 364 -4.92 -15.82 2.55
CA ASP A 364 -4.35 -15.40 1.27
C ASP A 364 -5.31 -15.76 0.13
N GLY A 365 -5.49 -14.83 -0.81
CA GLY A 365 -6.44 -15.05 -1.90
C GLY A 365 -6.61 -13.87 -2.83
N TRP A 366 -7.45 -14.10 -3.83
CA TRP A 366 -7.79 -13.20 -4.91
C TRP A 366 -8.95 -12.32 -4.48
N ASN A 367 -8.74 -11.01 -4.39
CA ASN A 367 -9.69 -10.03 -3.86
C ASN A 367 -9.95 -8.91 -4.87
N THR A 368 -11.18 -8.41 -4.89
CA THR A 368 -11.50 -7.15 -5.59
C THR A 368 -11.26 -5.96 -4.66
N PHE A 369 -10.77 -4.82 -5.16
CA PHE A 369 -10.71 -3.60 -4.34
C PHE A 369 -12.10 -2.97 -4.10
N PHE A 370 -13.03 -3.24 -5.01
CA PHE A 370 -14.34 -2.61 -5.08
C PHE A 370 -15.42 -3.66 -5.37
N ALA A 371 -16.48 -3.65 -4.56
CA ALA A 371 -17.62 -4.53 -4.73
C ALA A 371 -18.44 -4.23 -6.01
N SER A 372 -18.26 -3.05 -6.60
CA SER A 372 -18.74 -2.67 -7.93
C SER A 372 -17.92 -1.49 -8.44
N ASP A 373 -17.89 -1.25 -9.73
CA ASP A 373 -17.19 -0.08 -10.28
C ASP A 373 -17.87 1.23 -9.85
N GLY A 374 -17.05 2.25 -9.56
CA GLY A 374 -17.52 3.59 -9.18
C GLY A 374 -18.08 3.74 -7.77
N VAL A 375 -17.92 2.73 -6.89
CA VAL A 375 -18.33 2.82 -5.48
C VAL A 375 -17.26 3.48 -4.61
N PRO A 376 -17.64 4.25 -3.58
CA PRO A 376 -16.68 4.94 -2.74
C PRO A 376 -15.72 3.94 -2.07
N THR A 377 -14.43 4.30 -2.04
CA THR A 377 -13.52 3.87 -0.97
C THR A 377 -14.09 4.41 0.32
N LEU A 378 -13.81 3.78 1.46
CA LEU A 378 -14.51 4.05 2.71
C LEU A 378 -14.13 5.43 3.32
N ASP A 379 -13.79 6.43 2.52
CA ASP A 379 -13.32 7.74 2.95
C ASP A 379 -14.27 8.89 2.61
N GLN A 380 -14.57 9.65 3.66
CA GLN A 380 -15.45 10.82 3.79
C GLN A 380 -16.96 10.54 3.60
N PRO A 381 -17.78 10.68 4.66
CA PRO A 381 -19.21 10.98 4.50
C PRO A 381 -19.37 12.08 3.45
N GLY A 382 -20.09 11.79 2.37
CA GLY A 382 -20.37 12.77 1.33
C GLY A 382 -21.05 14.00 1.95
N ASP A 383 -20.59 15.18 1.54
CA ASP A 383 -21.25 16.48 1.72
C ASP A 383 -21.41 17.04 3.15
N MET A 384 -20.50 16.73 4.07
CA MET A 384 -20.30 17.54 5.29
C MET A 384 -19.25 18.64 5.03
N PRO A 385 -19.41 19.90 5.47
CA PRO A 385 -18.41 20.94 5.24
C PRO A 385 -17.09 20.57 5.93
N PRO A 386 -15.94 20.54 5.23
CA PRO A 386 -14.67 19.95 5.71
C PRO A 386 -13.99 20.67 6.90
N TYR A 387 -14.69 21.54 7.63
CA TYR A 387 -14.13 22.32 8.74
C TYR A 387 -15.13 22.58 9.89
N SER A 388 -16.16 21.74 10.08
CA SER A 388 -17.19 21.95 11.11
C SER A 388 -16.92 21.18 12.41
N ILE A 389 -17.11 21.79 13.58
CA ILE A 389 -17.05 21.08 14.87
C ILE A 389 -18.38 20.38 15.15
N TYR A 390 -18.35 19.06 15.38
CA TYR A 390 -19.51 18.24 15.69
C TYR A 390 -19.79 18.25 17.20
N TRP A 391 -20.86 18.93 17.63
CA TRP A 391 -21.18 19.07 19.04
C TRP A 391 -22.16 18.02 19.54
N THR A 392 -23.03 17.49 18.66
CA THR A 392 -24.13 16.61 19.07
C THR A 392 -24.64 15.77 17.90
N LEU A 393 -25.09 14.55 18.19
CA LEU A 393 -25.77 13.66 17.26
C LEU A 393 -27.11 13.23 17.84
N ALA A 394 -28.10 13.01 16.98
CA ALA A 394 -29.44 12.66 17.40
C ALA A 394 -30.13 11.79 16.34
N VAL A 395 -30.94 10.80 16.76
CA VAL A 395 -31.53 9.81 15.84
C VAL A 395 -33.07 9.80 15.98
N SER A 396 -33.78 9.77 14.86
CA SER A 396 -35.23 9.51 14.81
C SER A 396 -35.58 8.62 13.62
N GLY A 397 -35.96 7.37 13.90
CA GLY A 397 -36.12 6.35 12.87
C GLY A 397 -34.80 6.09 12.15
N THR A 398 -34.81 6.16 10.82
CA THR A 398 -33.62 6.03 9.95
C THR A 398 -32.85 7.33 9.75
N ASN A 399 -33.31 8.44 10.31
CA ASN A 399 -32.69 9.76 10.15
C ASN A 399 -31.67 10.03 11.26
N ILE A 400 -30.48 10.48 10.87
CA ILE A 400 -29.42 10.95 11.76
C ILE A 400 -29.29 12.47 11.61
N PHE A 401 -29.37 13.18 12.71
CA PHE A 401 -29.15 14.62 12.77
C PHE A 401 -27.81 14.91 13.46
N ALA A 402 -27.02 15.81 12.86
CA ALA A 402 -25.79 16.32 13.44
C ALA A 402 -25.92 17.82 13.71
N GLY A 403 -25.65 18.24 14.94
CA GLY A 403 -25.51 19.64 15.30
C GLY A 403 -24.05 20.05 15.24
N THR A 404 -23.76 21.07 14.45
CA THR A 404 -22.41 21.60 14.23
C THR A 404 -22.35 23.09 14.53
N ASP A 405 -21.18 23.70 14.37
CA ASP A 405 -21.01 25.16 14.34
C ASP A 405 -21.64 25.83 13.09
N ASN A 406 -21.98 25.04 12.07
CA ASN A 406 -22.61 25.46 10.82
C ASN A 406 -24.08 25.01 10.68
N GLY A 407 -24.71 24.60 11.79
CA GLY A 407 -26.14 24.36 11.89
C GLY A 407 -26.50 22.89 12.10
N VAL A 408 -27.70 22.50 11.67
CA VAL A 408 -28.16 21.11 11.71
C VAL A 408 -27.99 20.48 10.34
N PHE A 409 -27.41 19.29 10.30
CA PHE A 409 -27.32 18.45 9.11
C PHE A 409 -28.15 17.19 9.32
N LEU A 410 -28.80 16.71 8.26
CA LEU A 410 -29.58 15.48 8.25
C LEU A 410 -28.95 14.49 7.27
N SER A 411 -28.77 13.25 7.72
CA SER A 411 -28.55 12.08 6.89
C SER A 411 -29.76 11.17 6.98
N ASN A 412 -30.26 10.71 5.83
CA ASN A 412 -31.33 9.71 5.71
C ASN A 412 -30.80 8.33 5.25
N ASN A 413 -29.49 8.20 5.07
CA ASN A 413 -28.81 7.01 4.58
C ASN A 413 -27.65 6.67 5.52
N TYR A 414 -27.93 6.48 6.81
CA TYR A 414 -26.94 5.95 7.77
C TYR A 414 -25.60 6.71 7.88
N GLY A 415 -25.57 7.98 7.50
CA GLY A 415 -24.42 8.86 7.56
C GLY A 415 -23.62 8.94 6.26
N TYR A 416 -24.07 8.30 5.18
CA TYR A 416 -23.37 8.30 3.88
C TYR A 416 -23.40 9.68 3.21
N SER A 417 -24.52 10.41 3.30
CA SER A 417 -24.64 11.77 2.76
C SER A 417 -25.39 12.69 3.71
N TRP A 418 -25.04 13.97 3.72
CA TRP A 418 -25.63 14.95 4.63
C TRP A 418 -26.24 16.13 3.88
N THR A 419 -27.39 16.59 4.34
CA THR A 419 -28.05 17.79 3.83
C THR A 419 -28.23 18.80 4.95
N ALA A 420 -27.82 20.04 4.72
CA ALA A 420 -28.04 21.14 5.66
C ALA A 420 -29.55 21.41 5.85
N LYS A 421 -29.95 21.61 7.10
CA LYS A 421 -31.33 21.79 7.57
C LYS A 421 -31.40 23.01 8.49
N ASN A 422 -31.11 24.19 7.93
CA ASN A 422 -30.90 25.43 8.69
C ASN A 422 -32.02 26.47 8.52
N THR A 423 -33.09 26.16 7.78
CA THR A 423 -34.15 27.15 7.53
C THR A 423 -34.83 27.56 8.84
N GLY A 424 -34.84 28.85 9.14
CA GLY A 424 -35.39 29.40 10.39
C GLY A 424 -34.48 29.26 11.62
N LEU A 425 -33.32 28.61 11.49
CA LEU A 425 -32.30 28.52 12.52
C LEU A 425 -31.40 29.76 12.45
N THR A 426 -31.74 30.80 13.21
CA THR A 426 -31.03 32.09 13.17
C THR A 426 -29.68 32.08 13.91
N ASN A 427 -29.35 30.99 14.62
CA ASN A 427 -28.04 30.74 15.21
C ASN A 427 -27.58 29.33 14.84
N THR A 428 -26.51 29.23 14.07
CA THR A 428 -26.02 27.95 13.53
C THR A 428 -25.08 27.20 14.46
N ASN A 429 -24.71 27.75 15.62
CA ASN A 429 -23.84 27.05 16.57
C ASN A 429 -24.67 26.09 17.43
N VAL A 430 -24.98 24.91 16.90
CA VAL A 430 -25.86 23.92 17.53
C VAL A 430 -25.04 23.04 18.45
N LYS A 431 -25.21 23.22 19.77
CA LYS A 431 -24.46 22.49 20.80
C LYS A 431 -25.17 21.23 21.30
N SER A 432 -26.49 21.17 21.15
CA SER A 432 -27.29 20.04 21.63
C SER A 432 -28.51 19.82 20.76
N LEU A 433 -28.84 18.56 20.49
CA LEU A 433 -30.09 18.16 19.85
C LEU A 433 -30.86 17.22 20.78
N ALA A 434 -32.17 17.44 20.92
CA ALA A 434 -33.06 16.54 21.64
C ALA A 434 -34.33 16.27 20.82
N LEU A 435 -34.79 15.02 20.79
CA LEU A 435 -35.91 14.59 19.95
C LEU A 435 -37.05 13.98 20.78
N SER A 436 -38.27 14.33 20.39
CA SER A 436 -39.51 13.73 20.93
C SER A 436 -40.51 13.54 19.79
N GLY A 437 -40.63 12.31 19.30
CA GLY A 437 -41.38 12.01 18.09
C GLY A 437 -40.78 12.72 16.86
N THR A 438 -41.58 13.54 16.18
CA THR A 438 -41.16 14.37 15.03
C THR A 438 -40.58 15.73 15.43
N ASN A 439 -40.58 16.06 16.73
CA ASN A 439 -40.06 17.32 17.23
C ASN A 439 -38.55 17.22 17.44
N ILE A 440 -37.82 18.22 16.93
CA ILE A 440 -36.38 18.37 17.08
C ILE A 440 -36.12 19.70 17.78
N PHE A 441 -35.48 19.65 18.93
CA PHE A 441 -35.05 20.81 19.69
C PHE A 441 -33.55 21.00 19.49
N ALA A 442 -33.15 22.11 18.86
CA ALA A 442 -31.77 22.52 18.68
C ALA A 442 -31.41 23.58 19.73
N GLY A 443 -30.48 23.23 20.62
CA GLY A 443 -29.88 24.14 21.59
C GLY A 443 -28.69 24.84 20.96
N THR A 444 -28.72 26.16 20.98
CA THR A 444 -27.72 27.03 20.35
C THR A 444 -27.23 28.10 21.32
N ASP A 445 -26.28 28.93 20.90
CA ASP A 445 -25.92 30.15 21.65
C ASP A 445 -27.03 31.22 21.66
N GLY A 446 -28.04 31.07 20.80
CA GLY A 446 -29.20 31.97 20.66
C GLY A 446 -30.50 31.43 21.26
N GLY A 447 -30.44 30.35 22.04
CA GLY A 447 -31.58 29.72 22.69
C GLY A 447 -31.96 28.38 22.05
N VAL A 448 -33.18 27.94 22.33
CA VAL A 448 -33.76 26.70 21.82
C VAL A 448 -34.59 26.99 20.57
N PHE A 449 -34.35 26.22 19.52
CA PHE A 449 -35.14 26.22 18.30
C PHE A 449 -35.88 24.89 18.16
N LEU A 450 -37.17 24.95 17.86
CA LEU A 450 -38.01 23.79 17.63
C LEU A 450 -38.29 23.63 16.13
N SER A 451 -38.12 22.41 15.64
CA SER A 451 -38.65 21.95 14.36
C SER A 451 -39.69 20.87 14.61
N THR A 452 -40.87 20.97 14.01
CA THR A 452 -41.92 19.95 14.06
C THR A 452 -42.02 19.09 12.78
N ASN A 453 -41.09 19.31 11.84
CA ASN A 453 -41.14 18.77 10.48
C ASN A 453 -39.80 18.15 10.05
N ASN A 454 -39.14 17.40 10.94
CA ASN A 454 -37.86 16.71 10.70
C ASN A 454 -36.71 17.63 10.22
N GLY A 455 -36.61 18.81 10.82
CA GLY A 455 -35.53 19.78 10.59
C GLY A 455 -35.75 20.68 9.38
N ASN A 456 -36.86 20.56 8.66
CA ASN A 456 -37.07 21.39 7.46
C ASN A 456 -37.24 22.87 7.79
N ASN A 457 -37.87 23.21 8.93
CA ASN A 457 -37.95 24.58 9.43
C ASN A 457 -37.83 24.61 10.95
N TYR A 458 -37.12 25.61 11.46
CA TYR A 458 -36.94 25.88 12.88
C TYR A 458 -37.62 27.18 13.30
N THR A 459 -38.15 27.20 14.53
CA THR A 459 -38.72 28.38 15.17
C THR A 459 -38.16 28.53 16.58
N ALA A 460 -37.74 29.72 16.97
CA ALA A 460 -37.24 29.98 18.33
C ALA A 460 -38.34 29.82 19.36
N VAL A 461 -38.06 29.09 20.45
CA VAL A 461 -39.00 28.77 21.54
C VAL A 461 -38.37 29.14 22.89
N ASN A 462 -38.12 30.44 23.10
CA ASN A 462 -37.28 30.95 24.21
C ASN A 462 -38.06 31.65 25.34
N ASN A 463 -39.38 31.60 25.34
CA ASN A 463 -40.18 32.34 26.32
C ASN A 463 -39.92 31.84 27.76
N GLY A 464 -39.50 32.73 28.67
CA GLY A 464 -39.12 32.38 30.04
C GLY A 464 -37.69 31.84 30.20
N LEU A 465 -36.94 31.69 29.11
CA LEU A 465 -35.55 31.24 29.12
C LEU A 465 -34.62 32.45 29.27
N THR A 466 -34.24 32.77 30.51
CA THR A 466 -33.49 34.00 30.82
C THR A 466 -32.00 33.94 30.48
N ASN A 467 -31.48 32.77 30.12
CA ASN A 467 -30.13 32.58 29.59
C ASN A 467 -30.22 31.73 28.32
N THR A 468 -29.83 32.29 27.17
CA THR A 468 -29.98 31.67 25.85
C THR A 468 -28.79 30.82 25.42
N TYR A 469 -27.72 30.70 26.22
CA TYR A 469 -26.57 29.86 25.89
C TYR A 469 -26.88 28.41 26.27
N ILE A 470 -27.50 27.66 25.34
CA ILE A 470 -27.91 26.28 25.58
C ILE A 470 -26.73 25.34 25.33
N LYS A 471 -26.29 24.65 26.37
CA LYS A 471 -25.17 23.68 26.29
C LYS A 471 -25.64 22.23 26.23
N SER A 472 -26.82 21.95 26.76
CA SER A 472 -27.38 20.61 26.77
C SER A 472 -28.90 20.64 26.81
N LEU A 473 -29.53 19.76 26.04
CA LEU A 473 -30.96 19.49 26.04
C LEU A 473 -31.20 18.01 26.26
N VAL A 474 -32.11 17.68 27.18
CA VAL A 474 -32.54 16.29 27.43
C VAL A 474 -34.04 16.22 27.61
N ILE A 475 -34.65 15.09 27.26
CA ILE A 475 -36.10 14.88 27.33
C ILE A 475 -36.41 13.70 28.24
N SER A 476 -37.22 13.96 29.28
CA SER A 476 -37.73 12.95 30.21
C SER A 476 -39.25 12.88 30.10
N GLY A 477 -39.76 11.85 29.43
CA GLY A 477 -41.19 11.78 29.09
C GLY A 477 -41.59 12.95 28.18
N THR A 478 -42.50 13.81 28.67
CA THR A 478 -42.95 15.02 27.96
C THR A 478 -42.18 16.29 28.37
N ASN A 479 -41.26 16.17 29.33
CA ASN A 479 -40.53 17.31 29.88
C ASN A 479 -39.21 17.51 29.16
N ILE A 480 -38.88 18.76 28.84
CA ILE A 480 -37.63 19.15 28.21
C ILE A 480 -36.83 19.95 29.22
N PHE A 481 -35.57 19.57 29.41
CA PHE A 481 -34.63 20.28 30.27
C PHE A 481 -33.54 20.91 29.43
N ALA A 482 -33.29 22.21 29.65
CA ALA A 482 -32.22 22.97 29.02
C ALA A 482 -31.17 23.35 30.06
N GLY A 483 -29.95 22.85 29.89
CA GLY A 483 -28.78 23.26 30.63
C GLY A 483 -28.17 24.50 30.01
N THR A 484 -27.98 25.54 30.83
CA THR A 484 -27.46 26.85 30.42
C THR A 484 -26.36 27.31 31.36
N ASP A 485 -25.76 28.47 31.10
CA ASP A 485 -24.86 29.13 32.06
C ASP A 485 -25.61 29.77 33.25
N GLY A 486 -26.94 29.81 33.21
CA GLY A 486 -27.82 30.30 34.28
C GLY A 486 -28.58 29.20 35.04
N GLY A 487 -28.20 27.93 34.85
CA GLY A 487 -28.81 26.77 35.48
C GLY A 487 -29.64 25.93 34.52
N VAL A 488 -30.53 25.11 35.09
CA VAL A 488 -31.45 24.23 34.36
C VAL A 488 -32.81 24.90 34.22
N PHE A 489 -33.33 24.90 33.01
CA PHE A 489 -34.70 25.33 32.71
C PHE A 489 -35.54 24.13 32.29
N LEU A 490 -36.80 24.11 32.73
CA LEU A 490 -37.78 23.08 32.40
C LEU A 490 -38.88 23.65 31.52
N SER A 491 -39.23 22.91 30.47
CA SER A 491 -40.44 23.11 29.69
C SER A 491 -41.31 21.85 29.72
N THR A 492 -42.59 22.03 30.01
CA THR A 492 -43.61 20.97 30.01
C THR A 492 -44.57 21.08 28.82
N ASN A 493 -44.28 22.00 27.88
CA ASN A 493 -45.16 22.37 26.77
C ASN A 493 -44.38 22.57 25.45
N ASN A 494 -43.46 21.64 25.17
CA ASN A 494 -42.64 21.63 23.94
C ASN A 494 -41.86 22.94 23.69
N GLY A 495 -41.30 23.53 24.73
CA GLY A 495 -40.49 24.76 24.65
C GLY A 495 -41.31 26.05 24.60
N SER A 496 -42.64 26.00 24.54
CA SER A 496 -43.49 27.21 24.45
C SER A 496 -43.29 28.15 25.64
N SER A 497 -42.96 27.61 26.81
CA SER A 497 -42.46 28.37 27.96
C SER A 497 -41.46 27.55 28.77
N TRP A 498 -40.55 28.26 29.43
CA TRP A 498 -39.51 27.70 30.28
C TRP A 498 -39.56 28.29 31.68
N THR A 499 -39.26 27.46 32.68
CA THR A 499 -39.16 27.87 34.08
C THR A 499 -37.84 27.37 34.65
N ALA A 500 -37.11 28.22 35.37
CA ALA A 500 -35.87 27.82 36.03
C ALA A 500 -36.15 26.83 37.17
N VAL A 501 -35.40 25.73 37.22
CA VAL A 501 -35.54 24.63 38.20
C VAL A 501 -34.20 24.39 38.92
N ASN A 502 -33.71 25.42 39.63
CA ASN A 502 -32.33 25.47 40.13
C ASN A 502 -32.17 25.20 41.63
N ASN A 503 -33.25 24.83 42.33
CA ASN A 503 -33.19 24.68 43.79
C ASN A 503 -32.21 23.57 44.19
N GLY A 504 -31.19 23.89 44.99
CA GLY A 504 -30.13 22.95 45.38
C GLY A 504 -28.93 22.84 44.41
N LEU A 505 -28.99 23.48 43.23
CA LEU A 505 -27.81 23.64 42.37
C LEU A 505 -26.92 24.74 42.92
N THR A 506 -25.80 24.38 43.54
CA THR A 506 -24.83 25.35 44.04
C THR A 506 -23.89 25.88 42.96
N ASN A 507 -23.87 25.25 41.78
CA ASN A 507 -23.22 25.73 40.56
C ASN A 507 -24.22 25.72 39.40
N THR A 508 -24.42 26.87 38.78
CA THR A 508 -25.41 27.06 37.71
C THR A 508 -24.83 26.96 36.30
N TYR A 509 -23.51 26.74 36.16
CA TYR A 509 -22.87 26.57 34.85
C TYR A 509 -23.05 25.13 34.36
N ILE A 510 -24.20 24.85 33.76
CA ILE A 510 -24.55 23.50 33.31
C ILE A 510 -23.86 23.21 31.97
N LYS A 511 -22.94 22.24 31.95
CA LYS A 511 -22.23 21.83 30.74
C LYS A 511 -22.90 20.63 30.05
N SER A 512 -23.48 19.73 30.85
CA SER A 512 -24.11 18.51 30.35
C SER A 512 -25.30 18.12 31.22
N LEU A 513 -26.37 17.63 30.59
CA LEU A 513 -27.47 16.93 31.24
C LEU A 513 -27.51 15.48 30.77
N ALA A 514 -27.94 14.56 31.62
CA ALA A 514 -28.17 13.15 31.26
C ALA A 514 -29.37 12.57 32.03
N ILE A 515 -30.09 11.62 31.43
CA ILE A 515 -31.27 11.00 32.03
C ILE A 515 -31.07 9.49 32.16
N SER A 516 -31.24 8.97 33.37
CA SER A 516 -31.29 7.53 33.65
C SER A 516 -32.60 7.19 34.36
N GLY A 517 -33.53 6.54 33.66
CA GLY A 517 -34.89 6.34 34.17
C GLY A 517 -35.59 7.69 34.43
N THR A 518 -36.02 7.92 35.67
CA THR A 518 -36.62 9.20 36.11
C THR A 518 -35.61 10.19 36.69
N ASN A 519 -34.35 9.80 36.79
CA ASN A 519 -33.29 10.61 37.39
C ASN A 519 -32.65 11.51 36.34
N ILE A 520 -32.41 12.76 36.73
CA ILE A 520 -31.74 13.76 35.89
C ILE A 520 -30.43 14.12 36.54
N PHE A 521 -29.35 14.05 35.78
CA PHE A 521 -28.01 14.41 36.21
C PHE A 521 -27.57 15.69 35.51
N ALA A 522 -26.98 16.61 36.26
CA ALA A 522 -26.40 17.85 35.75
C ALA A 522 -24.91 17.90 36.04
N GLY A 523 -24.11 17.91 34.98
CA GLY A 523 -22.67 18.12 35.03
C GLY A 523 -22.36 19.61 35.02
N THR A 524 -21.60 20.05 36.00
CA THR A 524 -21.26 21.47 36.23
C THR A 524 -19.77 21.63 36.48
N ASP A 525 -19.30 22.87 36.64
CA ASP A 525 -17.93 23.15 37.12
C ASP A 525 -17.77 22.85 38.64
N GLY A 526 -18.85 22.47 39.34
CA GLY A 526 -18.89 22.09 40.76
C GLY A 526 -19.21 20.61 41.00
N GLY A 527 -19.13 19.77 39.95
CA GLY A 527 -19.40 18.34 40.01
C GLY A 527 -20.75 17.96 39.37
N VAL A 528 -21.22 16.76 39.71
CA VAL A 528 -22.49 16.20 39.26
C VAL A 528 -23.58 16.43 40.30
N PHE A 529 -24.73 16.91 39.87
CA PHE A 529 -25.94 17.05 40.68
C PHE A 529 -27.01 16.10 40.17
N LEU A 530 -27.75 15.48 41.08
CA LEU A 530 -28.86 14.58 40.82
C LEU A 530 -30.18 15.23 41.23
N SER A 531 -31.17 15.16 40.36
CA SER A 531 -32.58 15.38 40.67
C SER A 531 -33.37 14.10 40.44
N THR A 532 -34.19 13.73 41.43
CA THR A 532 -35.15 12.61 41.34
C THR A 532 -36.60 13.08 41.19
N ASN A 533 -36.82 14.41 41.04
CA ASN A 533 -38.14 15.04 41.07
C ASN A 533 -38.31 16.12 39.97
N ASN A 534 -37.87 15.80 38.75
CA ASN A 534 -38.01 16.66 37.57
C ASN A 534 -37.40 18.08 37.74
N GLY A 535 -36.27 18.17 38.43
CA GLY A 535 -35.51 19.41 38.65
C GLY A 535 -36.01 20.25 39.83
N SER A 536 -37.08 19.85 40.51
CA SER A 536 -37.64 20.62 41.64
C SER A 536 -36.64 20.80 42.79
N SER A 537 -35.72 19.85 42.97
CA SER A 537 -34.56 19.97 43.84
C SER A 537 -33.39 19.14 43.33
N TRP A 538 -32.18 19.61 43.59
CA TRP A 538 -30.93 18.96 43.22
C TRP A 538 -30.05 18.68 44.42
N THR A 539 -29.33 17.56 44.37
CA THR A 539 -28.36 17.16 45.39
C THR A 539 -27.03 16.83 44.72
N ALA A 540 -25.92 17.32 45.26
CA ALA A 540 -24.59 16.98 44.74
C ALA A 540 -24.26 15.50 45.01
N VAL A 541 -23.76 14.80 43.98
CA VAL A 541 -23.45 13.37 43.99
C VAL A 541 -22.01 13.14 43.53
N ASN A 542 -21.05 13.68 44.29
CA ASN A 542 -19.65 13.82 43.89
C ASN A 542 -18.67 12.84 44.56
N ASN A 543 -19.17 11.88 45.34
CA ASN A 543 -18.30 10.97 46.08
C ASN A 543 -17.44 10.13 45.12
N GLY A 544 -16.12 10.20 45.24
CA GLY A 544 -15.17 9.52 44.36
C GLY A 544 -14.78 10.29 43.08
N LEU A 545 -15.42 11.43 42.78
CA LEU A 545 -14.96 12.34 41.73
C LEU A 545 -13.77 13.14 42.25
N THR A 546 -12.56 12.79 41.83
CA THR A 546 -11.34 13.54 42.18
C THR A 546 -11.20 14.84 41.37
N ASN A 547 -12.03 15.03 40.34
CA ASN A 547 -12.12 16.25 39.55
C ASN A 547 -13.59 16.62 39.29
N THR A 548 -13.98 17.82 39.72
CA THR A 548 -15.38 18.27 39.69
C THR A 548 -15.72 19.11 38.46
N TYR A 549 -14.78 19.35 37.55
CA TYR A 549 -15.04 20.11 36.32
C TYR A 549 -15.63 19.20 35.24
N ILE A 550 -16.93 18.94 35.33
CA ILE A 550 -17.64 18.00 34.46
C ILE A 550 -17.93 18.66 33.12
N LYS A 551 -17.43 18.06 32.04
CA LYS A 551 -17.65 18.53 30.66
C LYS A 551 -18.76 17.76 29.95
N SER A 552 -18.86 16.45 30.21
CA SER A 552 -19.83 15.59 29.55
C SER A 552 -20.37 14.53 30.50
N LEU A 553 -21.65 14.18 30.35
CA LEU A 553 -22.30 13.05 31.00
C LEU A 553 -22.97 12.18 29.93
N VAL A 554 -22.77 10.86 30.00
CA VAL A 554 -23.48 9.91 29.12
C VAL A 554 -23.96 8.70 29.92
N ILE A 555 -25.08 8.11 29.49
CA ILE A 555 -25.66 6.90 30.08
C ILE A 555 -25.42 5.73 29.14
N SER A 556 -24.87 4.63 29.67
CA SER A 556 -24.74 3.35 28.97
C SER A 556 -25.30 2.23 29.84
N GLY A 557 -26.45 1.69 29.43
CA GLY A 557 -27.24 0.78 30.26
C GLY A 557 -27.64 1.44 31.58
N THR A 558 -27.24 0.85 32.71
CA THR A 558 -27.47 1.40 34.05
C THR A 558 -26.32 2.27 34.57
N ASN A 559 -25.24 2.43 33.79
CA ASN A 559 -24.04 3.13 34.21
C ASN A 559 -24.03 4.57 33.71
N ILE A 560 -23.41 5.44 34.51
CA ILE A 560 -23.21 6.85 34.20
C ILE A 560 -21.73 7.09 34.02
N PHE A 561 -21.35 7.78 32.95
CA PHE A 561 -19.97 8.18 32.69
C PHE A 561 -19.85 9.70 32.69
N ALA A 562 -18.83 10.22 33.36
CA ALA A 562 -18.54 11.64 33.46
C ALA A 562 -17.16 11.94 32.87
N GLY A 563 -17.13 12.75 31.82
CA GLY A 563 -15.89 13.29 31.24
C GLY A 563 -15.50 14.57 31.97
N THR A 564 -14.23 14.70 32.33
CA THR A 564 -13.74 15.77 33.20
C THR A 564 -12.56 16.53 32.58
N THR A 565 -12.24 17.69 33.14
CA THR A 565 -11.08 18.49 32.73
C THR A 565 -9.82 18.01 33.43
N GLY A 566 -8.98 17.22 32.76
CA GLY A 566 -7.72 16.72 33.30
C GLY A 566 -7.84 15.53 34.25
N GLY A 567 -9.05 15.01 34.49
CA GLY A 567 -9.29 13.82 35.30
C GLY A 567 -9.72 12.59 34.50
N GLY A 568 -9.82 12.68 33.17
CA GLY A 568 -10.33 11.62 32.31
C GLY A 568 -11.84 11.37 32.48
N VAL A 569 -12.22 10.10 32.39
CA VAL A 569 -13.58 9.57 32.54
C VAL A 569 -13.77 8.92 33.93
N PHE A 570 -14.88 9.24 34.58
CA PHE A 570 -15.35 8.55 35.78
C PHE A 570 -16.62 7.76 35.47
N LYS A 571 -16.81 6.64 36.15
CA LYS A 571 -17.99 5.78 36.03
C LYS A 571 -18.69 5.65 37.36
N SER A 572 -20.01 5.72 37.35
CA SER A 572 -20.88 5.34 38.45
C SER A 572 -21.80 4.20 38.01
N THR A 573 -21.98 3.23 38.90
CA THR A 573 -22.90 2.08 38.75
C THR A 573 -24.11 2.17 39.70
N ASP A 574 -24.22 3.26 40.47
CA ASP A 574 -25.12 3.42 41.61
C ASP A 574 -25.83 4.79 41.61
N ASN A 575 -26.18 5.28 40.42
CA ASN A 575 -26.85 6.57 40.19
C ASN A 575 -26.10 7.78 40.79
N GLY A 576 -24.77 7.78 40.69
CA GLY A 576 -23.90 8.86 41.12
C GLY A 576 -23.54 8.82 42.61
N SER A 577 -24.04 7.85 43.39
CA SER A 577 -23.73 7.74 44.82
C SER A 577 -22.23 7.53 45.07
N SER A 578 -21.55 6.85 44.14
CA SER A 578 -20.10 6.77 44.08
C SER A 578 -19.59 6.76 42.63
N TRP A 579 -18.37 7.24 42.45
CA TRP A 579 -17.67 7.32 41.17
C TRP A 579 -16.28 6.71 41.26
N THR A 580 -15.88 6.05 40.18
CA THR A 580 -14.55 5.45 40.04
C THR A 580 -13.94 5.90 38.72
N ALA A 581 -12.68 6.31 38.73
CA ALA A 581 -11.96 6.66 37.51
C ALA A 581 -11.80 5.42 36.61
N VAL A 582 -12.09 5.57 35.32
CA VAL A 582 -12.05 4.50 34.31
C VAL A 582 -11.19 4.95 33.12
N ASN A 583 -9.94 5.28 33.41
CA ASN A 583 -9.03 5.99 32.50
C ASN A 583 -8.04 5.09 31.77
N ASN A 584 -8.16 3.77 31.91
CA ASN A 584 -7.23 2.83 31.32
C ASN A 584 -7.22 2.98 29.80
N GLY A 585 -6.11 3.43 29.22
CA GLY A 585 -5.97 3.71 27.78
C GLY A 585 -5.95 5.20 27.39
N PHE A 586 -6.26 6.13 28.31
CA PHE A 586 -6.03 7.57 28.10
C PHE A 586 -4.62 8.00 28.52
N PRO A 587 -4.05 9.05 27.89
CA PRO A 587 -2.96 9.81 28.45
C PRO A 587 -3.26 10.33 29.87
N ALA A 588 -2.23 10.45 30.70
CA ALA A 588 -2.38 11.01 32.03
C ALA A 588 -2.74 12.50 31.93
N GLY A 589 -3.78 12.93 32.65
CA GLY A 589 -4.26 14.30 32.58
C GLY A 589 -5.16 14.60 31.39
N SER A 590 -5.69 13.57 30.71
CA SER A 590 -6.64 13.77 29.62
C SER A 590 -7.85 14.60 30.02
N THR A 591 -8.13 15.62 29.21
CA THR A 591 -9.38 16.38 29.27
C THR A 591 -10.38 15.77 28.31
N VAL A 592 -11.48 15.24 28.84
CA VAL A 592 -12.54 14.61 28.04
C VAL A 592 -13.64 15.63 27.82
N PHE A 593 -13.73 16.15 26.60
CA PHE A 593 -14.71 17.18 26.24
C PHE A 593 -16.10 16.62 25.96
N SER A 594 -16.16 15.43 25.38
CA SER A 594 -17.41 14.81 24.94
C SER A 594 -17.38 13.32 25.18
N LEU A 595 -18.50 12.78 25.64
CA LEU A 595 -18.78 11.35 25.73
C LEU A 595 -20.07 11.05 24.98
N VAL A 596 -20.04 10.05 24.11
CA VAL A 596 -21.23 9.61 23.36
C VAL A 596 -21.32 8.09 23.33
N THR A 597 -22.54 7.57 23.39
CA THR A 597 -22.83 6.14 23.25
C THR A 597 -23.36 5.83 21.85
N VAL A 598 -22.83 4.76 21.26
CA VAL A 598 -23.33 4.21 19.98
C VAL A 598 -23.41 2.69 20.14
N GLY A 599 -24.62 2.16 20.27
CA GLY A 599 -24.83 0.76 20.64
C GLY A 599 -24.18 0.44 22.00
N GLN A 600 -23.35 -0.60 22.04
CA GLN A 600 -22.59 -0.99 23.23
C GLN A 600 -21.29 -0.19 23.45
N TYR A 601 -20.92 0.67 22.50
CA TYR A 601 -19.66 1.41 22.52
C TYR A 601 -19.84 2.78 23.17
N ILE A 602 -18.79 3.25 23.86
CA ILE A 602 -18.69 4.63 24.33
C ILE A 602 -17.46 5.24 23.68
N TYR A 603 -17.62 6.45 23.15
CA TYR A 603 -16.55 7.23 22.54
C TYR A 603 -16.27 8.46 23.39
N ALA A 604 -15.01 8.85 23.48
CA ALA A 604 -14.52 10.00 24.22
C ALA A 604 -13.69 10.88 23.31
N GLY A 605 -14.13 12.12 23.11
CA GLY A 605 -13.32 13.14 22.45
C GLY A 605 -12.46 13.87 23.48
N THR A 606 -11.15 13.94 23.26
CA THR A 606 -10.21 14.57 24.19
C THR A 606 -9.59 15.85 23.65
N PHE A 607 -8.93 16.61 24.51
CA PHE A 607 -8.21 17.83 24.12
C PHE A 607 -6.84 17.53 23.52
N GLY A 608 -6.75 17.47 22.20
CA GLY A 608 -5.47 17.33 21.50
C GLY A 608 -4.85 15.93 21.55
N GLU A 609 -5.53 14.94 22.14
CA GLU A 609 -5.04 13.55 22.24
C GLU A 609 -5.85 12.58 21.36
N GLY A 610 -6.79 13.08 20.56
CA GLY A 610 -7.59 12.28 19.63
C GLY A 610 -8.95 11.82 20.17
N ILE A 611 -9.50 10.78 19.55
CA ILE A 611 -10.77 10.17 19.96
C ILE A 611 -10.45 8.81 20.56
N TYR A 612 -11.10 8.42 21.65
CA TYR A 612 -10.93 7.10 22.27
C TYR A 612 -12.25 6.35 22.28
N LYS A 613 -12.21 5.02 22.21
CA LYS A 613 -13.38 4.14 22.27
C LYS A 613 -13.19 3.05 23.31
N THR A 614 -14.26 2.76 24.04
CA THR A 614 -14.39 1.56 24.88
C THR A 614 -15.48 0.65 24.32
N MET A 615 -15.21 -0.66 24.36
CA MET A 615 -16.19 -1.72 24.06
C MET A 615 -16.64 -2.49 25.30
N ASN A 616 -16.05 -2.19 26.46
CA ASN A 616 -16.17 -2.97 27.68
C ASN A 616 -16.60 -2.10 28.88
N ASN A 617 -17.50 -1.13 28.63
CA ASN A 617 -18.07 -0.25 29.65
C ASN A 617 -17.02 0.52 30.49
N GLY A 618 -15.97 1.01 29.83
CA GLY A 618 -14.93 1.87 30.41
C GLY A 618 -13.77 1.12 31.05
N SER A 619 -13.76 -0.22 31.06
CA SER A 619 -12.64 -0.98 31.62
C SER A 619 -11.33 -0.74 30.85
N SER A 620 -11.40 -0.45 29.55
CA SER A 620 -10.29 0.06 28.76
C SER A 620 -10.76 0.90 27.57
N TRP A 621 -9.93 1.86 27.18
CA TRP A 621 -10.11 2.76 26.05
C TRP A 621 -8.99 2.55 25.03
N ALA A 622 -9.34 2.64 23.74
CA ALA A 622 -8.40 2.56 22.64
C ALA A 622 -8.49 3.83 21.80
N GLU A 623 -7.35 4.41 21.44
CA GLU A 623 -7.29 5.57 20.55
C GLU A 623 -7.77 5.19 19.15
N ILE A 624 -8.59 6.06 18.59
CA ILE A 624 -9.10 6.04 17.23
C ILE A 624 -8.31 7.11 16.49
N ASN A 625 -7.10 6.75 16.07
CA ASN A 625 -6.42 7.53 15.05
C ASN A 625 -7.20 7.41 13.73
N SER A 626 -7.20 8.49 12.95
CA SER A 626 -7.96 8.77 11.72
C SER A 626 -7.83 7.78 10.54
N SER A 627 -7.44 6.53 10.77
CA SER A 627 -7.11 5.53 9.76
C SER A 627 -8.14 4.41 9.64
N TRP A 628 -9.40 4.61 10.03
CA TRP A 628 -10.33 3.49 9.92
C TRP A 628 -10.58 3.07 8.49
N ASN A 629 -10.39 3.95 7.48
CA ASN A 629 -11.03 3.65 6.19
C ASN A 629 -10.31 4.13 4.90
N THR A 630 -9.01 4.44 4.96
CA THR A 630 -8.19 4.54 3.73
C THR A 630 -7.45 3.25 3.49
N PHE A 631 -7.44 2.79 2.23
CA PHE A 631 -6.40 1.92 1.74
C PHE A 631 -5.54 2.62 0.69
N PHE A 632 -4.24 2.35 0.72
CA PHE A 632 -3.27 2.93 -0.20
C PHE A 632 -2.31 1.85 -0.69
N ALA A 633 -1.65 2.15 -1.80
CA ALA A 633 -0.54 1.34 -2.32
C ALA A 633 0.72 2.19 -2.45
N ILE A 634 1.87 1.56 -2.27
CA ILE A 634 3.17 2.12 -2.64
C ILE A 634 3.67 1.33 -3.85
N THR A 635 3.63 1.97 -5.00
CA THR A 635 4.10 1.43 -6.27
C THR A 635 5.52 1.91 -6.56
N HIS A 636 6.16 1.29 -7.54
CA HIS A 636 7.49 1.59 -8.03
C HIS A 636 8.57 1.41 -6.94
N ILE A 637 8.40 0.39 -6.10
CA ILE A 637 9.43 -0.08 -5.16
C ILE A 637 10.47 -0.85 -5.98
N GLU A 638 11.40 -0.12 -6.56
CA GLU A 638 12.40 -0.64 -7.48
C GLU A 638 13.79 -0.63 -6.84
N PRO A 639 14.47 -1.80 -6.73
CA PRO A 639 15.87 -1.86 -6.28
C PRO A 639 16.74 -0.88 -7.07
N ASN A 640 17.67 -0.16 -6.43
CA ASN A 640 18.58 0.71 -7.17
C ASN A 640 19.46 -0.14 -8.10
N PRO A 641 19.33 -0.03 -9.43
CA PRO A 641 20.07 -0.85 -10.39
C PRO A 641 21.59 -0.71 -10.25
N CYS A 642 22.08 0.39 -9.67
CA CYS A 642 23.49 0.67 -9.50
C CYS A 642 24.11 0.04 -8.25
N GLU A 643 23.29 -0.57 -7.40
CA GLU A 643 23.72 -1.26 -6.18
C GLU A 643 23.44 -2.77 -6.23
N ILE A 644 22.89 -3.24 -7.35
CA ILE A 644 22.74 -4.67 -7.63
C ILE A 644 24.14 -5.21 -7.98
N ASN A 645 24.75 -5.91 -7.03
CA ASN A 645 26.05 -6.55 -7.24
C ASN A 645 25.94 -7.64 -8.33
N SER A 646 27.04 -7.93 -9.04
CA SER A 646 27.14 -8.88 -10.17
C SER A 646 26.77 -10.34 -9.84
N TYR A 647 26.39 -10.63 -8.59
CA TYR A 647 26.00 -11.95 -8.10
C TYR A 647 24.54 -12.32 -8.40
N TYR A 648 23.71 -11.36 -8.82
CA TYR A 648 22.29 -11.59 -9.12
C TYR A 648 21.93 -11.16 -10.54
N THR A 649 22.37 -11.94 -11.53
CA THR A 649 22.02 -11.74 -12.95
C THR A 649 20.93 -12.72 -13.39
N GLN A 650 19.84 -12.19 -13.94
CA GLN A 650 18.73 -12.92 -14.53
C GLN A 650 18.95 -13.06 -16.04
N GLU A 651 18.69 -14.24 -16.57
CA GLU A 651 18.89 -14.59 -17.98
C GLU A 651 17.52 -14.70 -18.66
N TYR A 652 17.35 -13.98 -19.78
CA TYR A 652 16.13 -13.99 -20.58
C TYR A 652 16.39 -14.72 -21.87
N LEU A 653 15.54 -15.69 -22.21
CA LEU A 653 15.61 -16.37 -23.49
C LEU A 653 14.48 -15.92 -24.40
N ILE A 654 14.83 -15.42 -25.59
CA ILE A 654 13.88 -15.08 -26.65
C ILE A 654 14.07 -16.10 -27.78
N SER A 655 13.02 -16.89 -28.05
CA SER A 655 12.96 -17.92 -29.09
C SER A 655 11.63 -17.85 -29.85
N THR A 656 11.45 -18.65 -30.90
CA THR A 656 10.18 -18.74 -31.64
C THR A 656 8.95 -19.11 -30.79
N ASN A 657 9.15 -19.63 -29.57
CA ASN A 657 8.08 -19.97 -28.63
C ASN A 657 7.73 -18.84 -27.64
N GLY A 658 8.30 -17.64 -27.83
CA GLY A 658 8.10 -16.48 -26.96
C GLY A 658 9.25 -16.25 -25.98
N ILE A 659 9.02 -15.36 -25.00
CA ILE A 659 9.96 -15.10 -23.91
C ILE A 659 9.88 -16.29 -22.95
N VAL A 660 10.95 -17.09 -22.90
CA VAL A 660 11.08 -18.22 -21.98
C VAL A 660 11.99 -17.80 -20.84
N TRP A 661 11.49 -17.99 -19.62
CA TRP A 661 12.28 -17.83 -18.40
C TRP A 661 13.17 -19.05 -18.22
N ASP A 662 14.49 -18.86 -18.14
CA ASP A 662 15.36 -19.96 -17.73
C ASP A 662 15.26 -20.16 -16.20
N GLN A 663 14.60 -21.23 -15.79
CA GLN A 663 14.43 -21.59 -14.38
C GLN A 663 15.70 -22.20 -13.75
N SER A 664 16.78 -22.42 -14.51
CA SER A 664 17.95 -23.17 -14.04
C SER A 664 18.92 -22.37 -13.16
N ASN A 665 18.80 -21.04 -13.06
CA ASN A 665 19.63 -20.19 -12.20
C ASN A 665 18.78 -19.19 -11.38
N SER A 666 18.51 -19.51 -10.12
CA SER A 666 17.58 -18.80 -9.22
C SER A 666 18.16 -17.53 -8.56
N LYS A 667 18.61 -16.56 -9.37
CA LYS A 667 19.09 -15.24 -8.89
C LYS A 667 18.42 -14.09 -9.65
N ARG A 668 17.91 -13.08 -8.94
CA ARG A 668 16.96 -12.06 -9.46
C ARG A 668 17.55 -10.66 -9.43
N GLY A 669 17.36 -9.93 -10.54
CA GLY A 669 18.08 -8.72 -10.95
C GLY A 669 18.58 -8.97 -12.38
N ILE A 670 18.19 -8.20 -13.39
CA ILE A 670 18.45 -8.53 -14.82
C ILE A 670 19.73 -7.76 -15.26
N TYR A 671 20.52 -8.04 -16.33
CA TYR A 671 20.15 -8.48 -17.67
C TYR A 671 21.26 -9.16 -18.48
N ARG A 672 21.21 -10.50 -18.62
CA ARG A 672 21.68 -11.15 -19.85
C ARG A 672 20.49 -11.52 -20.72
N ILE A 673 20.44 -10.99 -21.93
CA ILE A 673 19.37 -11.31 -22.89
C ILE A 673 19.96 -12.22 -23.95
N TYR A 674 19.46 -13.45 -24.06
CA TYR A 674 19.79 -14.39 -25.11
C TYR A 674 18.70 -14.39 -26.17
N ILE A 675 19.06 -14.12 -27.41
CA ILE A 675 18.17 -14.18 -28.57
C ILE A 675 18.69 -15.29 -29.49
N LYS A 676 17.91 -16.35 -29.69
CA LYS A 676 18.35 -17.53 -30.45
C LYS A 676 17.16 -18.26 -31.08
N ASP A 677 17.42 -19.33 -31.83
CA ASP A 677 16.40 -20.25 -32.33
C ASP A 677 15.24 -19.51 -33.06
N GLY A 678 15.55 -18.51 -33.89
CA GLY A 678 14.55 -17.72 -34.62
C GLY A 678 13.83 -16.63 -33.81
N GLY A 679 14.26 -16.38 -32.57
CA GLY A 679 13.74 -15.29 -31.73
C GLY A 679 14.10 -13.91 -32.26
N GLU A 680 13.19 -12.94 -32.06
CA GLU A 680 13.38 -11.55 -32.48
C GLU A 680 13.04 -10.59 -31.33
N LEU A 681 13.97 -9.68 -31.00
CA LEU A 681 13.75 -8.59 -30.03
C LEU A 681 13.82 -7.25 -30.76
N THR A 682 12.79 -6.42 -30.59
CA THR A 682 12.78 -5.05 -31.14
C THR A 682 12.69 -4.00 -30.02
N ILE A 683 13.67 -3.11 -29.98
CA ILE A 683 13.76 -2.00 -29.01
C ILE A 683 13.35 -0.69 -29.71
N ASN A 684 12.18 -0.16 -29.36
CA ASN A 684 11.63 1.11 -29.88
C ASN A 684 11.53 2.21 -28.81
N SER A 685 12.09 1.98 -27.62
CA SER A 685 12.06 2.90 -26.48
C SER A 685 13.42 2.92 -25.78
N GLU A 686 13.52 3.71 -24.71
CA GLU A 686 14.69 3.69 -23.83
C GLU A 686 14.77 2.37 -23.05
N VAL A 687 15.92 1.71 -23.15
CA VAL A 687 16.30 0.49 -22.42
C VAL A 687 17.64 0.78 -21.75
N SER A 688 17.66 0.70 -20.43
CA SER A 688 18.90 0.73 -19.67
C SER A 688 19.34 -0.67 -19.28
N LEU A 689 20.64 -0.91 -19.37
CA LEU A 689 21.30 -2.07 -18.78
C LEU A 689 22.14 -1.62 -17.56
N ILE A 690 22.43 -2.54 -16.67
CA ILE A 690 23.20 -2.28 -15.43
C ILE A 690 24.65 -2.76 -15.58
N GLU A 691 25.46 -2.65 -14.53
CA GLU A 691 26.83 -3.17 -14.53
C GLU A 691 26.87 -4.67 -14.88
N GLY A 692 27.69 -5.06 -15.86
CA GLY A 692 27.77 -6.45 -16.35
C GLY A 692 26.57 -6.93 -17.19
N GLY A 693 25.59 -6.06 -17.48
CA GLY A 693 24.50 -6.39 -18.40
C GLY A 693 25.02 -6.67 -19.82
N LYS A 694 24.45 -7.65 -20.51
CA LYS A 694 24.89 -8.09 -21.84
C LYS A 694 23.70 -8.54 -22.69
N ILE A 695 23.68 -8.17 -23.97
CA ILE A 695 22.75 -8.79 -24.94
C ILE A 695 23.56 -9.74 -25.81
N ILE A 696 23.17 -11.00 -25.86
CA ILE A 696 23.81 -12.08 -26.62
C ILE A 696 22.83 -12.53 -27.70
N VAL A 697 23.21 -12.37 -28.96
CA VAL A 697 22.46 -12.81 -30.13
C VAL A 697 23.17 -14.03 -30.71
N GLU A 698 22.60 -15.21 -30.48
CA GLU A 698 23.13 -16.48 -30.97
C GLU A 698 22.60 -16.79 -32.38
N ASP A 699 23.02 -17.93 -32.94
CA ASP A 699 22.57 -18.42 -34.24
C ASP A 699 21.04 -18.38 -34.40
N GLY A 700 20.58 -17.78 -35.50
CA GLY A 700 19.17 -17.58 -35.82
C GLY A 700 18.45 -16.50 -35.01
N GLY A 701 19.12 -15.82 -34.06
CA GLY A 701 18.56 -14.72 -33.28
C GLY A 701 18.67 -13.36 -33.98
N ILE A 702 17.68 -12.48 -33.75
CA ILE A 702 17.64 -11.12 -34.33
C ILE A 702 17.38 -10.07 -33.25
N LEU A 703 18.29 -9.10 -33.13
CA LEU A 703 18.12 -7.88 -32.33
C LEU A 703 17.90 -6.68 -33.24
N ASN A 704 16.76 -6.01 -33.15
CA ASN A 704 16.47 -4.75 -33.82
C ASN A 704 16.49 -3.59 -32.82
N ILE A 705 17.28 -2.57 -33.09
CA ILE A 705 17.13 -1.26 -32.44
C ILE A 705 16.44 -0.34 -33.44
N GLY A 706 15.18 0.00 -33.12
CA GLY A 706 14.29 0.76 -33.96
C GLY A 706 14.39 2.27 -33.75
N ASN A 707 13.54 3.03 -34.44
CA ASN A 707 13.45 4.48 -34.29
C ASN A 707 12.95 4.85 -32.87
N GLY A 708 13.70 5.70 -32.16
CA GLY A 708 13.44 6.03 -30.75
C GLY A 708 13.98 4.99 -29.76
N GLY A 709 14.51 3.86 -30.25
CA GLY A 709 15.21 2.88 -29.45
C GLY A 709 16.53 3.44 -28.93
N LYS A 710 16.73 3.41 -27.61
CA LYS A 710 17.95 3.88 -26.97
C LYS A 710 18.46 2.84 -25.98
N LEU A 711 19.66 2.34 -26.19
CA LEU A 711 20.32 1.38 -25.32
C LEU A 711 21.48 2.06 -24.61
N TYR A 712 21.50 2.05 -23.28
CA TYR A 712 22.51 2.74 -22.48
C TYR A 712 22.71 2.06 -21.12
N ASN A 713 23.72 2.49 -20.36
CA ASN A 713 23.88 2.13 -18.96
C ASN A 713 23.52 3.31 -18.04
N THR A 714 22.56 3.13 -17.14
CA THR A 714 22.10 4.19 -16.20
C THR A 714 23.11 4.50 -15.10
N CYS A 715 24.04 3.59 -14.81
CA CYS A 715 24.90 3.67 -13.63
C CYS A 715 26.29 4.28 -13.90
N ASN A 716 26.57 4.71 -15.14
CA ASN A 716 27.92 5.12 -15.57
C ASN A 716 29.00 4.07 -15.22
N THR A 717 28.59 2.80 -15.10
CA THR A 717 29.48 1.66 -14.89
C THR A 717 29.77 0.97 -16.23
N SER A 718 30.65 -0.02 -16.25
CA SER A 718 30.83 -0.86 -17.44
C SER A 718 29.67 -1.85 -17.55
N TRP A 719 28.93 -1.81 -18.65
CA TRP A 719 28.11 -2.94 -19.09
C TRP A 719 28.86 -3.70 -20.17
N ASP A 720 28.66 -5.00 -20.35
CA ASP A 720 29.46 -5.81 -21.28
C ASP A 720 29.12 -5.51 -22.76
N GLY A 721 28.00 -4.83 -23.00
CA GLY A 721 27.57 -4.38 -24.31
C GLY A 721 26.73 -5.42 -25.06
N ILE A 722 26.92 -5.50 -26.37
CA ILE A 722 26.20 -6.42 -27.26
C ILE A 722 27.20 -7.44 -27.80
N GLU A 723 26.87 -8.72 -27.73
CA GLU A 723 27.59 -9.80 -28.39
C GLU A 723 26.67 -10.45 -29.42
N VAL A 724 27.08 -10.44 -30.68
CA VAL A 724 26.39 -11.09 -31.78
C VAL A 724 27.27 -12.24 -32.21
N ASN A 725 26.95 -13.45 -31.77
CA ASN A 725 27.68 -14.66 -32.11
C ASN A 725 27.43 -15.07 -33.57
N ASP A 726 28.19 -16.04 -34.07
CA ASP A 726 28.03 -16.56 -35.43
C ASP A 726 26.57 -16.99 -35.69
N GLY A 727 26.03 -16.61 -36.84
CA GLY A 727 24.61 -16.80 -37.20
C GLY A 727 23.61 -15.80 -36.59
N GLY A 728 24.01 -14.98 -35.63
CA GLY A 728 23.18 -13.92 -35.04
C GLY A 728 23.17 -12.62 -35.86
N ILE A 729 22.11 -11.82 -35.70
CA ILE A 729 21.93 -10.55 -36.45
C ILE A 729 21.58 -9.37 -35.52
N LEU A 730 22.34 -8.29 -35.62
CA LEU A 730 22.00 -6.97 -35.07
C LEU A 730 21.56 -6.03 -36.20
N ASN A 731 20.39 -5.43 -36.09
CA ASN A 731 19.86 -4.41 -37.00
C ASN A 731 19.67 -3.08 -36.26
N THR A 732 20.02 -1.99 -36.90
CA THR A 732 19.75 -0.62 -36.42
C THR A 732 18.94 0.16 -37.44
N THR A 733 18.23 1.20 -37.05
CA THR A 733 17.48 2.09 -37.97
C THR A 733 17.76 3.56 -37.66
N GLY A 734 17.23 4.47 -38.49
CA GLY A 734 17.38 5.91 -38.23
C GLY A 734 16.67 6.33 -36.94
N GLY A 735 17.38 7.05 -36.07
CA GLY A 735 16.88 7.46 -34.74
C GLY A 735 17.20 6.48 -33.61
N SER A 736 17.95 5.41 -33.88
CA SER A 736 18.48 4.50 -32.86
C SER A 736 19.72 5.07 -32.17
N ASN A 737 19.86 4.83 -30.86
CA ASN A 737 21.01 5.29 -30.08
C ASN A 737 21.58 4.14 -29.21
N ILE A 738 22.88 3.88 -29.30
CA ILE A 738 23.59 2.91 -28.46
C ILE A 738 24.72 3.65 -27.74
N ILE A 739 24.67 3.70 -26.41
CA ILE A 739 25.64 4.38 -25.56
C ILE A 739 26.41 3.33 -24.75
N LEU A 740 27.70 3.18 -25.07
CA LEU A 740 28.65 2.35 -24.32
C LEU A 740 29.43 3.21 -23.33
N SER A 741 29.68 2.66 -22.14
CA SER A 741 30.49 3.29 -21.08
C SER A 741 31.39 2.25 -20.39
N GLY A 742 32.40 2.71 -19.66
CA GLY A 742 33.40 1.89 -18.97
C GLY A 742 34.16 0.99 -19.95
N ASN A 743 33.94 -0.32 -19.86
CA ASN A 743 34.57 -1.35 -20.69
C ASN A 743 33.61 -1.96 -21.74
N GLY A 744 32.44 -1.36 -21.96
CA GLY A 744 31.41 -1.96 -22.80
C GLY A 744 31.76 -2.07 -24.27
N LYS A 745 31.30 -3.16 -24.90
CA LYS A 745 31.69 -3.52 -26.26
C LYS A 745 30.53 -3.96 -27.12
N ILE A 746 30.57 -3.64 -28.41
CA ILE A 746 29.75 -4.33 -29.40
C ILE A 746 30.65 -5.35 -30.09
N LEU A 747 30.54 -6.62 -29.72
CA LEU A 747 31.26 -7.74 -30.33
C LEU A 747 30.40 -8.37 -31.43
N ILE A 748 30.89 -8.37 -32.66
CA ILE A 748 30.19 -8.92 -33.83
C ILE A 748 31.01 -10.07 -34.40
N ASP A 749 30.65 -11.30 -34.04
CA ASP A 749 31.09 -12.53 -34.70
C ASP A 749 30.09 -12.96 -35.81
N GLY A 750 28.80 -12.59 -35.70
CA GLY A 750 27.76 -12.74 -36.72
C GLY A 750 27.64 -11.55 -37.67
N VAL A 751 26.44 -10.97 -37.79
CA VAL A 751 26.14 -9.86 -38.72
C VAL A 751 25.63 -8.61 -38.01
N PHE A 752 26.20 -7.45 -38.33
CA PHE A 752 25.69 -6.14 -37.91
C PHE A 752 25.26 -5.32 -39.13
N ASN A 753 23.94 -5.10 -39.28
CA ASN A 753 23.36 -4.20 -40.28
C ASN A 753 23.20 -2.79 -39.71
N TYR A 754 24.09 -1.89 -40.13
CA TYR A 754 24.09 -0.48 -39.78
C TYR A 754 23.33 0.35 -40.82
N ASN A 755 22.34 1.12 -40.40
CA ASN A 755 21.56 1.99 -41.29
C ASN A 755 21.76 3.49 -40.98
N GLU A 756 21.38 4.35 -41.92
CA GLU A 756 21.54 5.80 -41.80
C GLU A 756 20.78 6.36 -40.58
N GLY A 757 21.42 7.26 -39.82
CA GLY A 757 20.82 7.95 -38.68
C GLY A 757 20.91 7.20 -37.34
N THR A 758 21.65 6.09 -37.27
CA THR A 758 22.03 5.45 -36.01
C THR A 758 23.15 6.23 -35.31
N ILE A 759 23.03 6.42 -34.00
CA ILE A 759 24.07 7.02 -33.15
C ILE A 759 24.69 5.92 -32.29
N ILE A 760 26.00 5.79 -32.34
CA ILE A 760 26.77 4.95 -31.41
C ILE A 760 27.71 5.86 -30.64
N ASP A 761 27.54 5.95 -29.32
CA ASP A 761 28.38 6.76 -28.44
C ASP A 761 29.30 5.84 -27.63
N LEU A 762 30.61 5.94 -27.91
CA LEU A 762 31.68 5.20 -27.23
C LEU A 762 32.29 6.11 -26.16
N SER A 763 31.58 6.25 -25.04
CA SER A 763 31.78 7.33 -24.07
C SER A 763 33.18 7.37 -23.44
N ASP A 764 33.84 6.20 -23.33
CA ASP A 764 35.13 6.02 -22.65
C ASP A 764 36.18 5.38 -23.57
N GLU A 765 37.47 5.64 -23.30
CA GLU A 765 38.61 5.15 -24.11
C GLU A 765 38.70 3.61 -24.27
N ASN A 766 38.10 2.87 -23.34
CA ASN A 766 38.09 1.40 -23.34
C ASN A 766 36.87 0.81 -24.06
N THR A 767 35.86 1.63 -24.38
CA THR A 767 34.69 1.18 -25.13
C THR A 767 35.05 0.95 -26.60
N ASN A 768 34.53 -0.12 -27.18
CA ASN A 768 34.85 -0.44 -28.58
C ASN A 768 33.78 -1.25 -29.30
N ILE A 769 33.83 -1.21 -30.62
CA ILE A 769 33.11 -2.12 -31.50
C ILE A 769 34.13 -3.11 -32.05
N GLU A 770 34.04 -4.39 -31.74
CA GLU A 770 34.93 -5.44 -32.26
C GLU A 770 34.21 -6.24 -33.34
N ILE A 771 34.70 -6.18 -34.58
CA ILE A 771 34.16 -6.90 -35.73
C ILE A 771 35.08 -8.09 -36.05
N LYS A 772 34.57 -9.31 -35.83
CA LYS A 772 35.15 -10.57 -36.34
C LYS A 772 34.35 -11.16 -37.51
N GLY A 773 33.03 -10.96 -37.49
CA GLY A 773 32.07 -11.30 -38.54
C GLY A 773 31.90 -10.19 -39.57
N VAL A 774 30.66 -9.83 -39.89
CA VAL A 774 30.33 -8.90 -40.98
C VAL A 774 29.62 -7.64 -40.47
N LEU A 775 30.17 -6.47 -40.80
CA LEU A 775 29.51 -5.17 -40.70
C LEU A 775 28.95 -4.78 -42.08
N ASN A 776 27.63 -4.69 -42.20
CA ASN A 776 26.93 -4.25 -43.39
C ASN A 776 26.51 -2.79 -43.23
N ILE A 777 27.12 -1.89 -44.01
CA ILE A 777 26.79 -0.47 -44.02
C ILE A 777 25.74 -0.23 -45.12
N GLY A 778 24.55 0.22 -44.72
CA GLY A 778 23.42 0.47 -45.63
C GLY A 778 23.73 1.49 -46.73
N GLN A 779 22.87 1.53 -47.76
CA GLN A 779 22.99 2.49 -48.85
C GLN A 779 22.96 3.94 -48.32
N ASN A 780 23.88 4.79 -48.78
CA ASN A 780 24.08 6.17 -48.32
C ASN A 780 24.36 6.35 -46.82
N ALA A 781 24.50 5.27 -46.04
CA ALA A 781 24.76 5.37 -44.62
C ALA A 781 26.23 5.80 -44.37
N ASN A 782 26.42 6.71 -43.42
CA ASN A 782 27.73 7.06 -42.88
C ASN A 782 27.91 6.35 -41.53
N PHE A 783 28.77 5.34 -41.49
CA PHE A 783 29.15 4.67 -40.25
C PHE A 783 30.04 5.59 -39.43
N THR A 784 29.56 5.99 -38.27
CA THR A 784 30.26 6.90 -37.36
C THR A 784 29.96 6.51 -35.92
N PHE A 785 30.89 6.82 -35.03
CA PHE A 785 30.68 6.79 -33.59
C PHE A 785 31.24 8.07 -32.97
N THR A 786 30.66 8.46 -31.84
CA THR A 786 31.16 9.58 -31.03
C THR A 786 31.91 9.07 -29.80
N GLY A 787 32.58 9.97 -29.08
CA GLY A 787 33.29 9.65 -27.84
C GLY A 787 34.78 9.33 -28.03
N SER A 788 35.36 8.64 -27.06
CA SER A 788 36.81 8.37 -26.97
C SER A 788 37.19 6.91 -27.29
N GLY A 789 36.22 6.05 -27.55
CA GLY A 789 36.46 4.64 -27.90
C GLY A 789 36.89 4.40 -29.35
N TYR A 790 36.89 3.14 -29.78
CA TYR A 790 37.46 2.73 -31.07
C TYR A 790 36.73 1.57 -31.74
N ILE A 791 36.97 1.36 -33.04
CA ILE A 791 36.56 0.13 -33.74
C ILE A 791 37.75 -0.81 -33.89
N LYS A 792 37.56 -2.11 -33.65
CA LYS A 792 38.55 -3.17 -33.79
C LYS A 792 38.12 -4.18 -34.84
N PHE A 793 39.03 -4.56 -35.73
CA PHE A 793 38.83 -5.63 -36.70
C PHE A 793 39.76 -6.79 -36.38
N SER A 794 39.21 -7.98 -36.09
CA SER A 794 39.97 -9.09 -35.50
C SER A 794 39.55 -10.47 -36.00
N SER A 795 39.10 -10.58 -37.25
CA SER A 795 38.64 -11.86 -37.79
C SER A 795 39.76 -12.91 -37.81
N PRO A 796 39.59 -14.07 -37.13
CA PRO A 796 40.64 -15.08 -37.01
C PRO A 796 40.77 -15.99 -38.25
N ASN A 797 39.74 -16.08 -39.10
CA ASN A 797 39.62 -17.13 -40.13
C ASN A 797 39.22 -16.62 -41.53
N TRP A 798 39.14 -15.30 -41.77
CA TRP A 798 38.57 -14.76 -43.00
C TRP A 798 39.61 -14.18 -43.97
N PRO A 799 39.67 -14.64 -45.24
CA PRO A 799 40.27 -13.89 -46.33
C PRO A 799 39.30 -12.85 -46.94
N SER A 800 38.06 -12.77 -46.46
CA SER A 800 36.99 -11.88 -46.94
C SER A 800 36.85 -10.61 -46.09
N ASN A 801 36.51 -9.50 -46.74
CA ASN A 801 36.33 -8.21 -46.09
C ASN A 801 35.24 -8.25 -45.00
N ASN A 802 35.56 -7.79 -43.78
CA ASN A 802 34.60 -7.65 -42.68
C ASN A 802 33.53 -6.59 -42.92
N ILE A 803 33.70 -5.76 -43.94
CA ILE A 803 32.78 -4.67 -44.25
C ILE A 803 32.11 -4.98 -45.60
N THR A 804 30.78 -5.04 -45.63
CA THR A 804 30.02 -4.87 -46.86
C THR A 804 29.32 -3.53 -46.81
N TYR A 805 29.08 -2.93 -47.98
CA TYR A 805 28.67 -1.54 -48.02
C TYR A 805 27.84 -1.24 -49.26
N GLY A 806 26.73 -0.52 -49.08
CA GLY A 806 25.84 -0.11 -50.16
C GLY A 806 26.40 1.07 -50.97
N THR A 807 25.81 1.37 -52.13
CA THR A 807 26.20 2.55 -52.92
C THR A 807 26.10 3.83 -52.11
N GLY A 808 27.10 4.71 -52.18
CA GLY A 808 27.13 5.99 -51.48
C GLY A 808 27.43 5.92 -49.98
N SER A 809 27.65 4.72 -49.42
CA SER A 809 28.04 4.55 -48.02
C SER A 809 29.46 5.07 -47.73
N SER A 810 29.70 5.41 -46.48
CA SER A 810 31.01 5.87 -46.01
C SER A 810 31.29 5.54 -44.55
N VAL A 811 32.54 5.69 -44.13
CA VAL A 811 33.00 5.57 -42.73
C VAL A 811 33.65 6.88 -42.30
N THR A 812 33.16 7.51 -41.23
CA THR A 812 33.73 8.75 -40.71
C THR A 812 34.07 8.63 -39.23
N LEU A 813 35.36 8.63 -38.90
CA LEU A 813 35.85 8.49 -37.52
C LEU A 813 36.80 9.65 -37.19
N SER A 814 36.60 10.30 -36.05
CA SER A 814 37.49 11.35 -35.56
C SER A 814 37.82 11.15 -34.10
N GLY A 815 39.10 11.20 -33.75
CA GLY A 815 39.56 11.27 -32.36
C GLY A 815 39.56 12.71 -31.83
N SER A 816 39.80 12.85 -30.52
CA SER A 816 40.07 14.14 -29.86
C SER A 816 41.55 14.55 -29.96
N GLY A 817 42.45 13.60 -30.23
CA GLY A 817 43.87 13.80 -30.43
C GLY A 817 44.60 12.57 -30.96
N GLN A 818 45.86 12.74 -31.37
CA GLN A 818 46.62 11.67 -32.05
C GLN A 818 47.00 10.45 -31.18
N SER A 819 46.78 10.50 -29.87
CA SER A 819 46.90 9.35 -28.96
C SER A 819 45.67 8.44 -29.01
N ASP A 820 44.53 8.98 -29.45
CA ASP A 820 43.25 8.32 -29.33
C ASP A 820 43.18 7.26 -30.40
N LYS A 821 43.11 6.01 -29.95
CA LYS A 821 42.85 4.90 -30.85
C LYS A 821 41.46 5.13 -31.46
N ILE A 822 41.38 5.17 -32.79
CA ILE A 822 40.09 5.24 -33.51
C ILE A 822 39.84 3.95 -34.30
N ILE A 823 40.91 3.27 -34.71
CA ILE A 823 40.85 1.97 -35.39
C ILE A 823 41.95 1.07 -34.82
N GLU A 824 41.60 -0.19 -34.58
CA GLU A 824 42.52 -1.29 -34.30
C GLU A 824 42.39 -2.39 -35.34
N ILE A 825 43.51 -2.83 -35.91
CA ILE A 825 43.55 -3.90 -36.91
C ILE A 825 44.39 -5.04 -36.35
N ALA A 826 43.70 -6.13 -36.00
CA ALA A 826 44.23 -7.37 -35.48
C ALA A 826 44.21 -8.52 -36.51
N GLN A 827 43.84 -8.22 -37.76
CA GLN A 827 43.79 -9.14 -38.89
C GLN A 827 44.73 -8.68 -40.03
N GLU A 828 44.92 -9.51 -41.06
CA GLU A 828 45.85 -9.21 -42.16
C GLU A 828 45.44 -8.01 -43.00
N THR A 829 44.19 -7.91 -43.44
CA THR A 829 43.73 -6.80 -44.28
C THR A 829 42.29 -6.44 -43.96
N VAL A 830 42.01 -5.13 -43.89
CA VAL A 830 40.66 -4.55 -43.81
C VAL A 830 40.45 -3.68 -45.05
N TYR A 831 39.42 -3.98 -45.84
CA TYR A 831 39.08 -3.15 -47.01
C TYR A 831 38.01 -2.12 -46.63
N MET A 832 38.41 -0.85 -46.64
CA MET A 832 37.55 0.26 -46.27
C MET A 832 36.74 0.75 -47.48
N PRO A 833 35.45 1.10 -47.30
CA PRO A 833 34.71 1.91 -48.27
C PRO A 833 35.24 3.35 -48.27
N ASN A 834 34.52 4.28 -48.91
CA ASN A 834 34.87 5.70 -48.81
C ASN A 834 34.99 6.08 -47.32
N CYS A 835 36.13 6.62 -46.91
CA CYS A 835 36.34 6.91 -45.49
C CYS A 835 37.02 8.26 -45.25
N THR A 836 36.70 8.85 -44.10
CA THR A 836 37.36 10.03 -43.57
C THR A 836 37.80 9.73 -42.13
N LEU A 837 39.11 9.76 -41.90
CA LEU A 837 39.71 9.54 -40.59
C LEU A 837 40.46 10.81 -40.18
N SER A 838 40.13 11.36 -39.01
CA SER A 838 40.78 12.58 -38.49
C SER A 838 41.28 12.47 -37.05
N ASN A 839 42.38 13.17 -36.73
CA ASN A 839 42.84 13.44 -35.36
C ASN A 839 42.93 12.20 -34.43
N GLY A 840 43.48 11.09 -34.92
CA GLY A 840 43.51 9.83 -34.17
C GLY A 840 44.63 8.87 -34.57
N LEU A 841 44.60 7.69 -33.95
CA LEU A 841 45.56 6.61 -34.10
C LEU A 841 44.92 5.38 -34.74
N VAL A 842 45.53 4.88 -35.81
CA VAL A 842 45.28 3.55 -36.39
C VAL A 842 46.33 2.59 -35.83
N TYR A 843 45.89 1.66 -34.98
CA TYR A 843 46.75 0.70 -34.31
C TYR A 843 46.78 -0.64 -35.05
N MET A 844 47.93 -1.01 -35.58
CA MET A 844 48.18 -2.29 -36.24
C MET A 844 48.78 -3.26 -35.22
N GLN A 845 48.09 -4.35 -34.88
CA GLN A 845 48.57 -5.28 -33.85
C GLN A 845 49.80 -6.09 -34.31
N HIS A 846 49.99 -6.29 -35.61
CA HIS A 846 51.09 -7.08 -36.15
C HIS A 846 51.63 -6.53 -37.48
N PRO A 847 52.87 -6.88 -37.89
CA PRO A 847 53.53 -6.30 -39.07
C PRO A 847 52.80 -6.49 -40.40
N ASN A 848 51.95 -7.52 -40.51
CA ASN A 848 51.20 -7.83 -41.73
C ASN A 848 49.85 -7.10 -41.84
N ALA A 849 49.43 -6.34 -40.82
CA ALA A 849 48.11 -5.72 -40.79
C ALA A 849 48.04 -4.55 -41.78
N ARG A 850 46.97 -4.51 -42.58
CA ARG A 850 46.76 -3.54 -43.66
C ARG A 850 45.37 -2.94 -43.58
N MET A 851 45.29 -1.65 -43.91
CA MET A 851 44.06 -0.96 -44.24
C MET A 851 44.13 -0.59 -45.72
N GLN A 852 43.20 -1.06 -46.53
CA GLN A 852 43.23 -0.91 -47.99
C GLN A 852 41.92 -0.32 -48.51
N ALA A 853 41.98 0.46 -49.58
CA ALA A 853 40.80 0.87 -50.33
C ALA A 853 40.08 -0.35 -50.90
N ALA A 854 38.76 -0.43 -50.74
CA ALA A 854 38.00 -1.58 -51.23
C ALA A 854 37.89 -1.65 -52.76
N THR A 855 38.02 -0.52 -53.47
CA THR A 855 38.08 -0.44 -54.93
C THR A 855 39.05 0.65 -55.38
N GLU A 856 39.43 0.66 -56.66
CA GLU A 856 40.23 1.74 -57.25
C GLU A 856 39.53 3.12 -57.22
N THR A 857 38.20 3.14 -57.10
CA THR A 857 37.40 4.37 -57.01
C THR A 857 37.14 4.84 -55.59
N THR A 858 37.60 4.09 -54.59
CA THR A 858 37.37 4.41 -53.18
C THR A 858 38.23 5.59 -52.75
N THR A 859 37.61 6.59 -52.12
CA THR A 859 38.29 7.76 -51.55
C THR A 859 38.59 7.55 -50.07
N MET A 860 39.86 7.68 -49.67
CA MET A 860 40.28 7.64 -48.26
C MET A 860 40.92 8.98 -47.87
N ASN A 861 40.22 9.77 -47.06
CA ASN A 861 40.70 11.04 -46.54
C ASN A 861 41.31 10.83 -45.15
N LEU A 862 42.62 11.07 -45.01
CA LEU A 862 43.35 10.90 -43.75
C LEU A 862 43.92 12.24 -43.30
N ASP A 863 43.34 12.84 -42.26
CA ASP A 863 43.79 14.12 -41.71
C ASP A 863 44.37 13.93 -40.29
N ASN A 864 45.59 14.41 -40.06
CA ASN A 864 46.22 14.34 -38.74
C ASN A 864 46.22 12.92 -38.09
N ILE A 865 46.36 11.85 -38.88
CA ILE A 865 46.35 10.44 -38.43
C ILE A 865 47.76 9.88 -38.16
N LYS A 866 47.95 9.21 -37.01
CA LYS A 866 49.11 8.37 -36.70
C LYS A 866 48.85 6.89 -36.97
N PHE A 867 49.90 6.16 -37.29
CA PHE A 867 49.88 4.69 -37.40
C PHE A 867 50.89 4.09 -36.40
N SER A 868 50.50 3.03 -35.69
CA SER A 868 51.37 2.28 -34.76
C SER A 868 51.47 0.82 -35.17
N PRO A 869 52.65 0.17 -35.16
CA PRO A 869 53.95 0.72 -34.73
C PRO A 869 54.56 1.74 -35.73
N PRO A 870 55.46 2.63 -35.27
CA PRO A 870 56.13 3.59 -36.15
C PRO A 870 56.97 2.88 -37.23
N GLY A 871 56.69 3.13 -38.51
CA GLY A 871 57.35 2.46 -39.65
C GLY A 871 56.41 1.79 -40.65
N THR A 872 55.09 1.90 -40.44
CA THR A 872 54.05 1.49 -41.40
C THR A 872 54.15 2.30 -42.69
N THR A 873 54.52 1.64 -43.79
CA THR A 873 54.64 2.27 -45.11
C THR A 873 53.26 2.70 -45.62
N ARG A 874 53.04 4.00 -45.80
CA ARG A 874 51.94 4.51 -46.63
C ARG A 874 52.31 4.28 -48.09
N THR A 875 51.84 3.18 -48.67
CA THR A 875 51.90 3.00 -50.12
C THR A 875 50.65 3.65 -50.70
N GLN A 876 50.76 4.90 -51.13
CA GLN A 876 49.75 5.48 -52.01
C GLN A 876 49.91 4.77 -53.36
N GLN A 877 49.01 3.86 -53.71
CA GLN A 877 48.88 3.37 -55.08
C GLN A 877 47.95 4.29 -55.85
#